data_AF-A0A2M7L237-F1
#
_entry.id   AF-A0A2M7L237-F1
#
_cell.length_a   1.000
_cell.length_b   1.000
_cell.length_c   1.000
_cell.angle_alpha   90.00
_cell.angle_beta   90.00
_cell.angle_gamma   90.00
#
_symmetry.space_group_name_H-M   'P 1'
#
loop_
_entity.id
_entity.type
_entity.pdbx_description
1 polymer ?
#
loop_
_entity_poly.entity_id
_entity_poly.type
_entity_poly.pdbx_seq_one_letter_code
_entity_poly.pdbx_strand_id
1 'polypeptide(L)'
;MSFPGGSVPDDGARRRAPGRISSVASRFHFRGRAREGPAILTANLRPRDMIAYHPSHSPASNAAALLLCLAAAAFCGGHGVAEPQAGSVLAYPMAEGQGDRLVDSVGGHDAALTSGEWVRNRDRAALRFDGRTAFAALEDSAAIALTTDFSVAVWFRAQSSMEPVALVVRPPTFRLLLYPQSRKLLVEVTGAAGKRVYGSFAAPVRLAAWQHVAITCTPGEGVRLFLDGQEAFHDGADLGPLAPAAGPLRIGLGIDPAQRRYFRGLLAGFRLWDRARTQKEIAQLMADEQPALQSTFRGPDDVAPKLPPAAPLAVGSRKQLFIDERFIEAQRGVALHMNPPQKLGPILLPEKPWELGMGFCASVIEDGGTLKLFYRCEPPEGGANVCLATSPDGVHWERPSLGLIEYAGSKGNNIVCSGVGESVVFLDPHGAPEQRYKMSVMLHWPEPDKAGLYCHTSPDGLHWTPGPRVLDIAPDTANQAAWDVQRGKYVAYVRKWDPLRKFGRIEMDDVLQPWPYDRLGESAYFIWGKDKIAVPSKEMPTAFGYDELDPVESDHYNPAVVEYPWAQSAYFSFPSPYLHFPPPPAGKYHNDGLLDIQMAVSRDGVAFHRLSREPYVPLSLESQPDSKSLYMAVGMLRVGDDLFQYYGGYAATHGEHDEVRKAGKPHGSFCAVKQRLDGFVSADAAYTGGELLTPPLTFTGGRLVLNLDTSAMGCCQVGILDASGDALEGFGTDLCDEIHGNYLAKPVSWGGNTDVSTLAGKPVRLHFAMRAAKLYAFQFEGE
;
A
#
# COMPACT_ATOMS: atom_id res chain seq x y z
N MET A 1 -50.90 30.87 -22.41
CA MET A 1 -50.99 32.16 -23.13
C MET A 1 -49.65 32.32 -23.86
N SER A 2 -49.47 31.97 -25.13
CA SER A 2 -50.00 32.56 -26.38
C SER A 2 -49.48 33.98 -26.69
N PHE A 3 -48.36 34.06 -27.43
CA PHE A 3 -47.97 34.93 -28.62
C PHE A 3 -48.59 36.35 -28.82
N PRO A 4 -48.14 37.19 -29.80
CA PRO A 4 -46.96 37.19 -30.71
C PRO A 4 -45.99 38.39 -30.40
N GLY A 5 -45.02 38.86 -31.21
CA GLY A 5 -44.44 38.38 -32.49
C GLY A 5 -44.30 39.46 -33.60
N GLY A 6 -43.25 39.39 -34.44
CA GLY A 6 -42.96 40.25 -35.61
C GLY A 6 -41.59 40.96 -35.56
N SER A 7 -40.90 41.32 -36.65
CA SER A 7 -40.84 40.90 -38.07
C SER A 7 -39.90 41.90 -38.79
N VAL A 8 -38.96 41.37 -39.57
CA VAL A 8 -37.97 42.03 -40.47
C VAL A 8 -38.70 42.69 -41.68
N PRO A 9 -38.26 43.81 -42.31
CA PRO A 9 -37.32 43.70 -43.46
C PRO A 9 -36.38 44.88 -43.86
N ASP A 10 -35.43 44.48 -44.72
CA ASP A 10 -34.81 45.13 -45.90
C ASP A 10 -33.72 46.22 -45.84
N ASP A 11 -32.53 45.74 -46.24
CA ASP A 11 -31.77 46.08 -47.48
C ASP A 11 -31.22 47.50 -47.73
N GLY A 12 -30.01 47.57 -48.28
CA GLY A 12 -29.27 48.82 -48.43
C GLY A 12 -27.83 48.72 -48.94
N ALA A 13 -27.55 47.88 -49.95
CA ALA A 13 -26.21 47.78 -50.52
C ALA A 13 -25.70 49.11 -51.15
N ARG A 14 -24.46 49.52 -50.85
CA ARG A 14 -23.68 50.45 -51.71
C ARG A 14 -22.17 50.25 -51.60
N ARG A 15 -21.55 49.84 -52.71
CA ARG A 15 -20.10 49.79 -52.90
C ARG A 15 -19.52 51.21 -53.01
N ARG A 16 -18.34 51.46 -52.43
CA ARG A 16 -17.28 52.32 -53.01
C ARG A 16 -15.92 52.09 -52.33
N ALA A 17 -14.93 51.81 -53.16
CA ALA A 17 -13.49 51.89 -52.88
C ALA A 17 -12.85 52.62 -54.08
N PRO A 18 -11.54 52.91 -54.13
CA PRO A 18 -10.50 52.78 -53.09
C PRO A 18 -9.69 54.08 -52.86
N GLY A 19 -8.88 54.11 -51.78
CA GLY A 19 -7.80 55.10 -51.60
C GLY A 19 -6.43 54.43 -51.67
N ARG A 20 -5.55 54.89 -52.57
CA ARG A 20 -4.14 54.42 -52.71
C ARG A 20 -3.16 55.49 -52.24
N ILE A 21 -2.25 55.14 -51.32
CA ILE A 21 -0.95 55.79 -51.05
C ILE A 21 -0.02 54.66 -50.54
N SER A 22 0.82 53.97 -51.34
CA SER A 22 2.25 54.25 -51.66
C SER A 22 3.07 54.82 -50.49
N SER A 23 4.27 54.39 -50.10
CA SER A 23 5.24 53.35 -50.51
C SER A 23 6.10 53.07 -49.24
N VAL A 24 6.99 52.08 -49.13
CA VAL A 24 8.31 51.94 -49.76
C VAL A 24 8.79 50.51 -49.52
N ALA A 25 9.46 49.90 -50.49
CA ALA A 25 10.11 48.61 -50.32
C ALA A 25 11.63 48.78 -50.16
N SER A 26 12.24 48.02 -49.25
CA SER A 26 13.68 47.82 -49.16
C SER A 26 14.01 46.33 -49.28
N ARG A 27 14.20 45.86 -50.51
CA ARG A 27 14.85 44.57 -50.78
C ARG A 27 16.36 44.75 -50.61
N PHE A 28 17.00 43.88 -49.86
CA PHE A 28 18.41 43.57 -50.07
C PHE A 28 18.54 42.19 -50.72
N HIS A 29 19.22 42.16 -51.86
CA HIS A 29 19.71 40.95 -52.52
C HIS A 29 21.23 40.93 -52.37
N PHE A 30 21.79 39.81 -51.95
CA PHE A 30 23.17 39.46 -52.25
C PHE A 30 23.22 38.05 -52.85
N ARG A 31 23.73 37.95 -54.08
CA ARG A 31 24.11 36.67 -54.73
C ARG A 31 25.57 36.38 -54.37
N GLY A 32 25.93 35.14 -54.06
CA GLY A 32 27.31 34.90 -53.57
C GLY A 32 27.87 33.48 -53.50
N ARG A 33 27.58 32.59 -54.47
CA ARG A 33 28.31 31.33 -54.75
C ARG A 33 28.28 30.18 -53.72
N ALA A 34 28.12 28.97 -54.27
CA ALA A 34 28.30 27.72 -53.56
C ALA A 34 29.78 27.45 -53.20
N ARG A 35 29.98 26.77 -52.07
CA ARG A 35 31.11 25.86 -51.84
C ARG A 35 30.57 24.61 -51.16
N GLU A 36 31.09 23.46 -51.59
CA GLU A 36 30.75 22.16 -51.04
C GLU A 36 31.28 22.04 -49.60
N GLY A 37 30.44 21.55 -48.69
CA GLY A 37 30.80 21.17 -47.33
C GLY A 37 30.83 19.64 -47.21
N PRO A 38 31.75 19.04 -46.43
CA PRO A 38 31.98 17.61 -46.45
C PRO A 38 30.84 16.83 -45.76
N ALA A 39 30.65 15.58 -46.21
CA ALA A 39 29.67 14.67 -45.66
C ALA A 39 29.93 14.39 -44.16
N ILE A 40 28.89 14.56 -43.33
CA ILE A 40 28.91 14.13 -41.93
C ILE A 40 28.65 12.62 -41.92
N LEU A 41 29.64 11.85 -41.50
CA LEU A 41 29.56 10.40 -41.31
C LEU A 41 28.57 10.07 -40.18
N THR A 42 27.53 9.32 -40.53
CA THR A 42 26.61 8.70 -39.56
C THR A 42 27.33 7.66 -38.71
N ALA A 43 27.54 7.97 -37.43
CA ALA A 43 28.06 7.01 -36.46
C ALA A 43 26.95 6.03 -36.02
N ASN A 44 26.89 4.86 -36.66
CA ASN A 44 26.05 3.74 -36.23
C ASN A 44 26.58 3.17 -34.90
N LEU A 45 25.93 3.47 -33.78
CA LEU A 45 26.18 2.79 -32.51
C LEU A 45 25.28 1.55 -32.39
N ARG A 46 25.88 0.37 -32.52
CA ARG A 46 25.29 -0.91 -32.08
C ARG A 46 25.82 -1.23 -30.67
N PRO A 47 24.97 -1.65 -29.72
CA PRO A 47 25.44 -2.03 -28.39
C PRO A 47 26.08 -3.42 -28.43
N ARG A 48 27.41 -3.47 -28.29
CA ARG A 48 28.15 -4.66 -27.88
C ARG A 48 29.31 -4.30 -26.97
N ASP A 49 29.51 -5.16 -25.98
CA ASP A 49 30.72 -5.38 -25.19
C ASP A 49 31.11 -4.30 -24.16
N MET A 50 30.45 -4.38 -22.99
CA MET A 50 31.09 -4.04 -21.71
C MET A 50 32.26 -5.00 -21.46
N ILE A 51 33.48 -4.47 -21.40
CA ILE A 51 34.71 -5.28 -21.26
C ILE A 51 34.93 -5.73 -19.81
N ALA A 52 35.13 -7.04 -19.63
CA ALA A 52 35.59 -7.62 -18.38
C ALA A 52 37.06 -7.28 -18.10
N TYR A 53 37.38 -6.95 -16.85
CA TYR A 53 38.75 -6.71 -16.40
C TYR A 53 39.45 -8.04 -16.07
N HIS A 54 40.63 -8.26 -16.66
CA HIS A 54 41.43 -9.47 -16.48
C HIS A 54 42.88 -9.08 -16.15
N PRO A 55 43.48 -9.56 -15.05
CA PRO A 55 44.93 -9.60 -14.90
C PRO A 55 45.47 -10.94 -15.41
N SER A 56 46.69 -10.89 -15.95
CA SER A 56 47.43 -12.03 -16.51
C SER A 56 48.61 -12.42 -15.62
N HIS A 57 48.84 -13.72 -15.39
CA HIS A 57 50.15 -14.40 -15.41
C HIS A 57 49.99 -15.91 -15.12
N SER A 58 51.03 -16.71 -15.40
CA SER A 58 51.04 -18.17 -15.52
C SER A 58 52.49 -18.67 -15.36
N PRO A 59 52.81 -19.94 -15.01
CA PRO A 59 52.05 -21.00 -14.34
C PRO A 59 52.84 -21.66 -13.16
N ALA A 60 52.39 -22.84 -12.73
CA ALA A 60 53.12 -23.90 -12.00
C ALA A 60 53.14 -23.89 -10.46
N SER A 61 52.32 -24.77 -9.87
CA SER A 61 52.80 -25.83 -8.96
C SER A 61 51.75 -26.95 -8.86
N ASN A 62 52.20 -28.17 -8.53
CA ASN A 62 51.44 -29.41 -8.74
C ASN A 62 50.49 -29.78 -7.58
N ALA A 63 49.45 -30.53 -7.95
CA ALA A 63 48.87 -31.66 -7.20
C ALA A 63 48.37 -31.42 -5.76
N ALA A 64 47.08 -31.09 -5.66
CA ALA A 64 46.18 -31.68 -4.65
C ALA A 64 44.72 -31.67 -5.15
N ALA A 65 43.93 -32.67 -4.73
CA ALA A 65 42.46 -32.70 -4.75
C ALA A 65 41.72 -32.60 -6.12
N LEU A 66 41.97 -33.54 -7.03
CA LEU A 66 40.94 -33.95 -8.01
C LEU A 66 39.98 -34.97 -7.36
N LEU A 67 39.25 -34.57 -6.32
CA LEU A 67 38.34 -35.47 -5.59
C LEU A 67 37.33 -34.71 -4.70
N LEU A 68 36.39 -33.96 -5.28
CA LEU A 68 35.09 -33.56 -4.68
C LEU A 68 34.25 -32.73 -5.68
N CYS A 69 33.41 -33.41 -6.49
CA CYS A 69 32.42 -32.76 -7.37
C CYS A 69 30.96 -32.93 -6.86
N LEU A 70 30.77 -33.10 -5.55
CA LEU A 70 29.46 -33.25 -4.89
C LEU A 70 29.44 -32.54 -3.52
N ALA A 71 29.68 -31.22 -3.49
CA ALA A 71 29.44 -30.37 -2.32
C ALA A 71 29.52 -28.86 -2.64
N ALA A 72 28.51 -28.29 -3.31
CA ALA A 72 28.34 -26.82 -3.43
C ALA A 72 26.89 -26.37 -3.68
N ALA A 73 25.91 -27.17 -3.24
CA ALA A 73 24.49 -26.80 -3.23
C ALA A 73 24.00 -26.75 -1.76
N ALA A 74 24.68 -25.96 -0.93
CA ALA A 74 24.45 -25.91 0.51
C ALA A 74 24.88 -24.54 1.09
N PHE A 75 24.11 -23.48 0.78
CA PHE A 75 23.98 -22.31 1.65
C PHE A 75 22.68 -21.51 1.39
N CYS A 76 21.56 -22.24 1.19
CA CYS A 76 20.25 -21.70 1.55
C CYS A 76 20.00 -22.07 3.01
N GLY A 77 19.65 -21.09 3.85
CA GLY A 77 19.42 -21.32 5.28
C GLY A 77 18.33 -22.36 5.51
N GLY A 78 18.71 -23.51 6.07
CA GLY A 78 17.80 -24.61 6.35
C GLY A 78 16.67 -24.15 7.26
N HIS A 79 15.44 -24.25 6.78
CA HIS A 79 14.25 -23.98 7.57
C HIS A 79 14.12 -25.07 8.64
N GLY A 80 13.61 -24.71 9.81
CA GLY A 80 13.42 -25.62 10.95
C GLY A 80 12.28 -26.63 10.72
N VAL A 81 12.45 -27.55 9.77
CA VAL A 81 11.68 -28.79 9.69
C VAL A 81 12.25 -29.73 10.76
N ALA A 82 11.44 -30.15 11.72
CA ALA A 82 11.85 -31.15 12.70
C ALA A 82 12.29 -32.43 11.96
N GLU A 83 13.49 -32.92 12.24
CA GLU A 83 14.00 -34.17 11.64
C GLU A 83 13.03 -35.33 11.92
N PRO A 84 12.86 -36.29 10.99
CA PRO A 84 12.04 -37.46 11.24
C PRO A 84 12.66 -38.31 12.35
N GLN A 85 12.12 -38.20 13.56
CA GLN A 85 12.59 -38.97 14.71
C GLN A 85 12.32 -40.46 14.46
N ALA A 86 13.37 -41.28 14.57
CA ALA A 86 13.33 -42.69 14.23
C ALA A 86 12.23 -43.48 14.97
N GLY A 87 11.44 -44.24 14.22
CA GLY A 87 10.51 -45.24 14.75
C GLY A 87 9.08 -44.76 15.05
N SER A 88 8.61 -43.66 14.47
CA SER A 88 7.15 -43.40 14.40
C SER A 88 6.49 -44.14 13.23
N VAL A 89 5.20 -44.42 13.35
CA VAL A 89 4.37 -45.14 12.36
C VAL A 89 3.54 -44.18 11.51
N LEU A 90 3.09 -43.07 12.10
CA LEU A 90 2.51 -41.93 11.37
C LEU A 90 3.04 -40.62 11.91
N ALA A 91 3.17 -39.66 11.02
CA ALA A 91 3.79 -38.39 11.30
C ALA A 91 3.16 -37.28 10.44
N TYR A 92 2.22 -36.50 10.99
CA TYR A 92 1.66 -35.32 10.32
C TYR A 92 2.17 -34.03 11.01
N PRO A 93 3.19 -33.35 10.44
CA PRO A 93 3.64 -32.05 10.96
C PRO A 93 2.53 -30.99 10.99
N MET A 94 1.57 -31.07 10.05
CA MET A 94 0.56 -30.03 9.79
C MET A 94 1.19 -28.71 9.31
N ALA A 95 2.24 -28.81 8.50
CA ALA A 95 3.05 -27.70 8.01
C ALA A 95 2.91 -27.38 6.51
N GLU A 96 2.07 -28.12 5.80
CA GLU A 96 1.88 -28.12 4.34
C GLU A 96 1.47 -26.75 3.81
N GLY A 97 0.62 -26.03 4.54
CA GLY A 97 0.24 -24.64 4.27
C GLY A 97 -0.79 -24.42 3.18
N GLN A 98 -1.04 -25.44 2.35
CA GLN A 98 -2.07 -25.48 1.31
C GLN A 98 -2.38 -26.94 0.96
N GLY A 99 -3.48 -27.17 0.24
CA GLY A 99 -3.91 -28.50 -0.20
C GLY A 99 -4.98 -29.15 0.67
N ASP A 100 -5.40 -30.35 0.28
CA ASP A 100 -6.55 -31.11 0.80
C ASP A 100 -6.14 -32.43 1.49
N ARG A 101 -4.88 -32.52 1.95
CA ARG A 101 -4.34 -33.68 2.66
C ARG A 101 -3.40 -33.26 3.79
N LEU A 102 -3.29 -34.07 4.84
CA LEU A 102 -2.11 -34.07 5.71
C LEU A 102 -1.12 -35.11 5.17
N VAL A 103 0.10 -34.67 4.93
CA VAL A 103 1.17 -35.47 4.34
C VAL A 103 1.91 -36.22 5.45
N ASP A 104 1.98 -37.53 5.33
CA ASP A 104 2.72 -38.36 6.27
C ASP A 104 4.22 -38.27 5.99
N SER A 105 4.96 -37.64 6.91
CA SER A 105 6.40 -37.40 6.75
C SER A 105 7.27 -38.64 7.01
N VAL A 106 6.68 -39.83 7.21
CA VAL A 106 7.42 -41.08 7.50
C VAL A 106 6.99 -42.26 6.63
N GLY A 107 5.69 -42.55 6.49
CA GLY A 107 5.19 -43.75 5.80
C GLY A 107 4.43 -43.54 4.48
N GLY A 108 4.18 -42.29 4.06
CA GLY A 108 3.38 -41.97 2.87
C GLY A 108 1.88 -42.25 3.02
N HIS A 109 1.37 -42.37 4.25
CA HIS A 109 -0.03 -42.59 4.57
C HIS A 109 -0.82 -41.27 4.75
N ASP A 110 -0.97 -40.51 3.66
CA ASP A 110 -1.61 -39.19 3.70
C ASP A 110 -3.10 -39.24 4.08
N ALA A 111 -3.50 -38.50 5.11
CA ALA A 111 -4.90 -38.36 5.52
C ALA A 111 -5.63 -37.34 4.64
N ALA A 112 -6.84 -37.65 4.18
CA ALA A 112 -7.68 -36.70 3.45
C ALA A 112 -8.25 -35.63 4.39
N LEU A 113 -8.15 -34.36 4.00
CA LEU A 113 -8.64 -33.20 4.76
C LEU A 113 -9.98 -32.72 4.21
N THR A 114 -10.98 -32.59 5.09
CA THR A 114 -12.24 -31.90 4.80
C THR A 114 -12.27 -30.58 5.55
N SER A 115 -12.59 -29.48 4.87
CA SER A 115 -12.86 -28.13 5.39
C SER A 115 -11.85 -27.50 6.37
N GLY A 116 -10.64 -28.04 6.54
CA GLY A 116 -9.62 -27.43 7.39
C GLY A 116 -8.94 -26.24 6.73
N GLU A 117 -8.59 -25.22 7.52
CA GLU A 117 -7.87 -24.02 7.05
C GLU A 117 -6.42 -24.07 7.52
N TRP A 118 -5.47 -23.97 6.59
CA TRP A 118 -4.06 -23.87 6.91
C TRP A 118 -3.71 -22.52 7.52
N VAL A 119 -2.96 -22.52 8.63
CA VAL A 119 -2.54 -21.30 9.34
C VAL A 119 -1.02 -21.24 9.39
N ARG A 120 -0.45 -20.11 8.99
CA ARG A 120 1.00 -19.86 9.03
C ARG A 120 1.33 -18.53 9.71
N ASN A 121 2.47 -18.48 10.40
CA ASN A 121 3.13 -17.27 10.86
C ASN A 121 4.65 -17.50 10.77
N ARG A 122 5.33 -16.76 9.88
CA ARG A 122 6.74 -16.98 9.52
C ARG A 122 7.00 -18.49 9.25
N ASP A 123 7.95 -19.09 9.95
CA ASP A 123 8.41 -20.48 9.74
C ASP A 123 7.53 -21.54 10.45
N ARG A 124 6.36 -21.16 10.97
CA ARG A 124 5.53 -22.01 11.84
C ARG A 124 4.12 -22.16 11.28
N ALA A 125 3.58 -23.38 11.38
CA ALA A 125 2.34 -23.77 10.72
C ALA A 125 1.50 -24.73 11.58
N ALA A 126 0.18 -24.72 11.35
CA ALA A 126 -0.80 -25.61 11.94
C ALA A 126 -2.07 -25.66 11.09
N LEU A 127 -2.96 -26.60 11.41
CA LEU A 127 -4.24 -26.76 10.76
C LEU A 127 -5.39 -26.32 11.68
N ARG A 128 -6.29 -25.47 11.18
CA ARG A 128 -7.48 -24.97 11.90
C ARG A 128 -8.71 -25.80 11.58
N PHE A 129 -9.46 -26.10 12.64
CA PHE A 129 -10.72 -26.83 12.60
C PHE A 129 -11.85 -25.92 13.09
N ASP A 130 -12.98 -25.91 12.38
CA ASP A 130 -14.10 -24.97 12.51
C ASP A 130 -15.13 -25.33 13.60
N GLY A 131 -15.06 -26.54 14.16
CA GLY A 131 -16.07 -27.08 15.08
C GLY A 131 -17.40 -27.49 14.44
N ARG A 132 -17.46 -27.63 13.10
CA ARG A 132 -18.71 -27.90 12.36
C ARG A 132 -18.56 -28.87 11.19
N THR A 133 -17.49 -28.76 10.42
CA THR A 133 -17.28 -29.54 9.19
C THR A 133 -15.83 -30.01 9.01
N ALA A 134 -14.87 -29.36 9.66
CA ALA A 134 -13.45 -29.63 9.48
C ALA A 134 -13.00 -30.89 10.20
N PHE A 135 -12.35 -31.80 9.47
CA PHE A 135 -11.70 -32.99 10.02
C PHE A 135 -10.71 -33.58 9.01
N ALA A 136 -9.82 -34.46 9.47
CA ALA A 136 -9.04 -35.31 8.59
C ALA A 136 -9.26 -36.79 8.90
N ALA A 137 -9.15 -37.63 7.87
CA ALA A 137 -9.31 -39.08 7.98
C ALA A 137 -8.26 -39.84 7.15
N LEU A 138 -7.67 -40.86 7.77
CA LEU A 138 -6.87 -41.89 7.11
C LEU A 138 -7.63 -43.21 7.19
N GLU A 139 -7.87 -43.84 6.04
CA GLU A 139 -8.49 -45.17 5.97
C GLU A 139 -7.61 -46.25 6.60
N ASP A 140 -8.24 -47.29 7.13
CA ASP A 140 -7.54 -48.31 7.92
C ASP A 140 -6.58 -49.15 7.06
N SER A 141 -5.40 -49.46 7.59
CA SER A 141 -4.38 -50.25 6.89
C SER A 141 -3.51 -51.05 7.86
N ALA A 142 -2.90 -52.12 7.36
CA ALA A 142 -2.00 -52.97 8.15
C ALA A 142 -0.77 -52.20 8.68
N ALA A 143 -0.29 -51.19 7.95
CA ALA A 143 0.88 -50.39 8.35
C ALA A 143 0.63 -49.56 9.62
N ILE A 144 -0.63 -49.24 9.90
CA ILE A 144 -1.02 -48.46 11.08
C ILE A 144 -1.70 -49.33 12.15
N ALA A 145 -1.74 -50.66 12.01
CA ALA A 145 -2.46 -51.54 12.92
C ALA A 145 -1.82 -51.59 14.32
N LEU A 146 -2.60 -51.24 15.35
CA LEU A 146 -2.15 -51.26 16.75
C LEU A 146 -2.61 -52.57 17.41
N THR A 147 -1.68 -53.45 17.78
CA THR A 147 -1.98 -54.80 18.30
C THR A 147 -1.59 -54.99 19.77
N THR A 148 -0.49 -54.38 20.22
CA THR A 148 0.07 -54.54 21.58
C THR A 148 0.15 -53.22 22.33
N ASP A 149 1.25 -52.50 22.17
CA ASP A 149 1.56 -51.23 22.78
C ASP A 149 1.48 -50.12 21.73
N PHE A 150 1.21 -48.90 22.18
CA PHE A 150 1.17 -47.75 21.30
C PHE A 150 1.40 -46.45 22.06
N SER A 151 1.73 -45.41 21.30
CA SER A 151 1.68 -44.03 21.76
C SER A 151 1.05 -43.16 20.70
N VAL A 152 0.28 -42.16 21.10
CA VAL A 152 -0.25 -41.13 20.21
C VAL A 152 -0.03 -39.77 20.86
N ALA A 153 0.41 -38.78 20.09
CA ALA A 153 0.66 -37.42 20.56
C ALA A 153 0.14 -36.38 19.57
N VAL A 154 -0.33 -35.24 20.07
CA VAL A 154 -0.74 -34.10 19.25
C VAL A 154 -0.67 -32.81 20.04
N TRP A 155 -0.29 -31.71 19.37
CA TRP A 155 -0.47 -30.37 19.89
C TRP A 155 -1.87 -29.87 19.58
N PHE A 156 -2.53 -29.26 20.57
CA PHE A 156 -3.86 -28.69 20.40
C PHE A 156 -3.96 -27.27 20.99
N ARG A 157 -4.81 -26.46 20.35
CA ARG A 157 -5.15 -25.09 20.77
C ARG A 157 -6.66 -24.90 20.68
N ALA A 158 -7.38 -25.41 21.65
CA ALA A 158 -8.84 -25.56 21.60
C ALA A 158 -9.63 -24.30 21.96
N GLN A 159 -10.60 -23.91 21.15
CA GLN A 159 -11.55 -22.83 21.48
C GLN A 159 -12.76 -23.37 22.25
N SER A 160 -13.44 -22.50 22.99
CA SER A 160 -14.75 -22.83 23.56
C SER A 160 -15.73 -23.22 22.43
N SER A 161 -16.42 -24.33 22.62
CA SER A 161 -17.29 -24.99 21.65
C SER A 161 -18.25 -25.94 22.38
N MET A 162 -19.01 -26.77 21.66
CA MET A 162 -19.81 -27.83 22.29
C MET A 162 -18.89 -28.81 23.04
N GLU A 163 -19.43 -29.64 23.94
CA GLU A 163 -18.66 -30.71 24.56
C GLU A 163 -19.42 -32.03 24.64
N PRO A 164 -18.75 -33.19 24.47
CA PRO A 164 -17.33 -33.34 24.11
C PRO A 164 -17.02 -33.14 22.61
N VAL A 165 -15.81 -32.68 22.30
CA VAL A 165 -15.19 -32.69 20.96
C VAL A 165 -14.06 -33.72 20.88
N ALA A 166 -13.67 -34.14 19.68
CA ALA A 166 -12.63 -35.15 19.49
C ALA A 166 -11.32 -34.52 18.98
N LEU A 167 -10.20 -34.79 19.66
CA LEU A 167 -8.86 -34.43 19.16
C LEU A 167 -8.41 -35.49 18.14
N VAL A 168 -8.34 -36.74 18.57
CA VAL A 168 -8.00 -37.90 17.73
C VAL A 168 -8.82 -39.11 18.16
N VAL A 169 -9.36 -39.87 17.22
CA VAL A 169 -10.08 -41.13 17.50
C VAL A 169 -9.72 -42.21 16.51
N ARG A 170 -9.52 -43.43 17.00
CA ARG A 170 -9.48 -44.64 16.19
C ARG A 170 -10.47 -45.68 16.71
N PRO A 171 -11.62 -45.91 16.05
CA PRO A 171 -12.62 -46.86 16.53
C PRO A 171 -12.21 -48.31 16.27
N PRO A 172 -12.45 -49.25 17.21
CA PRO A 172 -12.80 -49.06 18.63
C PRO A 172 -11.58 -48.85 19.55
N THR A 173 -10.37 -48.97 19.01
CA THR A 173 -9.09 -49.03 19.71
C THR A 173 -8.87 -47.93 20.75
N PHE A 174 -8.98 -46.65 20.37
CA PHE A 174 -8.80 -45.53 21.32
C PHE A 174 -9.60 -44.27 20.96
N ARG A 175 -9.84 -43.42 21.96
CA ARG A 175 -10.43 -42.08 21.81
C ARG A 175 -9.70 -41.09 22.71
N LEU A 176 -9.33 -39.94 22.14
CA LEU A 176 -8.87 -38.77 22.87
C LEU A 176 -9.87 -37.63 22.66
N LEU A 177 -10.67 -37.36 23.69
CA LEU A 177 -11.71 -36.33 23.67
C LEU A 177 -11.35 -35.18 24.59
N LEU A 178 -11.89 -34.01 24.25
CA LEU A 178 -11.78 -32.77 25.00
C LEU A 178 -13.18 -32.29 25.38
N TYR A 179 -13.30 -31.72 26.58
CA TYR A 179 -14.48 -31.02 27.06
C TYR A 179 -14.09 -29.54 27.28
N PRO A 180 -14.27 -28.66 26.28
CA PRO A 180 -13.80 -27.29 26.36
C PRO A 180 -14.43 -26.45 27.47
N GLN A 181 -15.71 -26.67 27.81
CA GLN A 181 -16.44 -25.89 28.80
C GLN A 181 -16.10 -26.38 30.22
N SER A 182 -16.15 -27.70 30.43
CA SER A 182 -15.75 -28.36 31.68
C SER A 182 -14.23 -28.37 31.92
N ARG A 183 -13.42 -27.93 30.94
CA ARG A 183 -11.94 -27.95 30.94
C ARG A 183 -11.36 -29.34 31.26
N LYS A 184 -11.89 -30.41 30.66
CA LYS A 184 -11.45 -31.80 30.89
C LYS A 184 -10.88 -32.45 29.63
N LEU A 185 -9.93 -33.35 29.84
CA LEU A 185 -9.55 -34.37 28.85
C LEU A 185 -10.21 -35.70 29.21
N LEU A 186 -10.43 -36.55 28.20
CA LEU A 186 -10.92 -37.91 28.36
C LEU A 186 -10.12 -38.85 27.45
N VAL A 187 -9.62 -39.93 28.04
CA VAL A 187 -9.02 -41.05 27.34
C VAL A 187 -9.92 -42.27 27.44
N GLU A 188 -10.06 -42.98 26.33
CA GLU A 188 -10.67 -44.30 26.27
C GLU A 188 -9.77 -45.22 25.44
N VAL A 189 -9.45 -46.41 25.94
CA VAL A 189 -8.72 -47.45 25.20
C VAL A 189 -9.41 -48.79 25.39
N THR A 190 -9.59 -49.55 24.31
CA THR A 190 -10.33 -50.82 24.28
C THR A 190 -9.42 -51.99 23.93
N GLY A 191 -9.41 -53.03 24.77
CA GLY A 191 -8.78 -54.32 24.48
C GLY A 191 -9.69 -55.25 23.68
N ALA A 192 -9.12 -56.22 22.97
CA ALA A 192 -9.84 -57.17 22.09
C ALA A 192 -10.89 -58.01 22.83
N ALA A 193 -10.71 -58.24 24.13
CA ALA A 193 -11.69 -58.91 24.99
C ALA A 193 -12.84 -58.00 25.48
N GLY A 194 -12.95 -56.77 24.95
CA GLY A 194 -13.99 -55.80 25.34
C GLY A 194 -13.72 -55.04 26.65
N LYS A 195 -12.63 -55.36 27.36
CA LYS A 195 -12.13 -54.54 28.47
C LYS A 195 -11.83 -53.12 27.98
N ARG A 196 -12.16 -52.11 28.80
CA ARG A 196 -11.93 -50.69 28.48
C ARG A 196 -11.30 -49.98 29.67
N VAL A 197 -10.23 -49.25 29.44
CA VAL A 197 -9.82 -48.15 30.33
C VAL A 197 -10.57 -46.91 29.86
N TYR A 198 -11.24 -46.23 30.77
CA TYR A 198 -11.97 -45.00 30.52
C TYR A 198 -11.72 -44.04 31.69
N GLY A 199 -11.25 -42.84 31.39
CA GLY A 199 -10.98 -41.84 32.41
C GLY A 199 -11.17 -40.43 31.90
N SER A 200 -11.66 -39.55 32.79
CA SER A 200 -11.85 -38.13 32.52
C SER A 200 -11.22 -37.30 33.63
N PHE A 201 -10.45 -36.28 33.24
CA PHE A 201 -9.54 -35.56 34.13
C PHE A 201 -9.77 -34.07 34.04
N ALA A 202 -10.00 -33.43 35.19
CA ALA A 202 -9.92 -31.99 35.36
C ALA A 202 -8.45 -31.58 35.40
N ALA A 203 -7.79 -31.70 34.26
CA ALA A 203 -6.46 -31.15 34.03
C ALA A 203 -6.57 -29.63 33.76
N PRO A 204 -5.49 -28.83 33.85
CA PRO A 204 -5.51 -27.43 33.46
C PRO A 204 -5.58 -27.28 31.93
N VAL A 205 -6.72 -27.64 31.34
CA VAL A 205 -7.04 -27.35 29.95
C VAL A 205 -7.22 -25.85 29.80
N ARG A 206 -6.21 -25.21 29.20
CA ARG A 206 -6.13 -23.78 28.95
C ARG A 206 -6.68 -23.51 27.55
N LEU A 207 -7.92 -23.01 27.48
CA LEU A 207 -8.58 -22.80 26.20
C LEU A 207 -7.75 -21.90 25.29
N ALA A 208 -7.30 -22.49 24.20
CA ALA A 208 -6.49 -21.94 23.12
C ALA A 208 -5.17 -21.27 23.57
N ALA A 209 -4.61 -21.69 24.71
CA ALA A 209 -3.16 -21.87 24.77
C ALA A 209 -2.78 -23.08 23.91
N TRP A 210 -1.55 -23.14 23.41
CA TRP A 210 -1.03 -24.41 22.89
C TRP A 210 -0.74 -25.34 24.07
N GLN A 211 -1.25 -26.55 23.98
CA GLN A 211 -0.97 -27.63 24.92
C GLN A 211 -0.65 -28.92 24.16
N HIS A 212 0.22 -29.73 24.75
CA HIS A 212 0.61 -31.02 24.19
C HIS A 212 -0.10 -32.13 24.96
N VAL A 213 -0.78 -33.03 24.26
CA VAL A 213 -1.40 -34.21 24.87
C VAL A 213 -0.86 -35.48 24.24
N ALA A 214 -0.56 -36.47 25.06
CA ALA A 214 -0.17 -37.79 24.61
C ALA A 214 -0.85 -38.89 25.42
N ILE A 215 -1.15 -40.01 24.78
CA ILE A 215 -1.59 -41.26 25.42
C ILE A 215 -0.51 -42.31 25.15
N THR A 216 -0.19 -43.13 26.16
CA THR A 216 0.56 -44.36 25.95
C THR A 216 -0.17 -45.55 26.56
N CYS A 217 0.01 -46.72 25.96
CA CYS A 217 -0.57 -47.97 26.42
C CYS A 217 0.49 -49.07 26.34
N THR A 218 0.67 -49.81 27.44
CA THR A 218 1.55 -50.99 27.51
C THR A 218 0.74 -52.16 28.06
N PRO A 219 0.65 -53.31 27.38
CA PRO A 219 0.05 -54.52 27.94
C PRO A 219 0.66 -54.86 29.31
N GLY A 220 -0.18 -55.21 30.28
CA GLY A 220 0.26 -55.44 31.67
C GLY A 220 0.58 -54.20 32.53
N GLU A 221 0.87 -53.03 31.95
CA GLU A 221 1.02 -51.78 32.72
C GLU A 221 -0.13 -50.77 32.52
N GLY A 222 -1.03 -51.04 31.58
CA GLY A 222 -2.23 -50.25 31.32
C GLY A 222 -1.99 -48.97 30.51
N VAL A 223 -2.75 -47.91 30.81
CA VAL A 223 -2.86 -46.69 29.99
C VAL A 223 -2.46 -45.46 30.80
N ARG A 224 -1.67 -44.58 30.17
CA ARG A 224 -1.24 -43.30 30.73
C ARG A 224 -1.65 -42.14 29.82
N LEU A 225 -2.03 -41.01 30.41
CA LEU A 225 -2.31 -39.76 29.73
C LEU A 225 -1.35 -38.69 30.22
N PHE A 226 -0.74 -37.95 29.29
CA PHE A 226 0.18 -36.87 29.56
C PHE A 226 -0.39 -35.55 29.04
N LEU A 227 -0.27 -34.48 29.82
CA LEU A 227 -0.57 -33.11 29.42
C LEU A 227 0.67 -32.24 29.69
N ASP A 228 1.09 -31.48 28.69
CA ASP A 228 2.25 -30.58 28.75
C ASP A 228 3.51 -31.29 29.31
N GLY A 229 3.73 -32.54 28.87
CA GLY A 229 4.88 -33.37 29.23
C GLY A 229 4.81 -34.04 30.60
N GLN A 230 3.78 -33.77 31.40
CA GLN A 230 3.57 -34.34 32.73
C GLN A 230 2.51 -35.43 32.70
N GLU A 231 2.69 -36.50 33.48
CA GLU A 231 1.66 -37.52 33.65
C GLU A 231 0.44 -36.90 34.37
N ALA A 232 -0.71 -36.93 33.70
CA ALA A 232 -1.99 -36.44 34.22
C ALA A 232 -2.88 -37.58 34.73
N PHE A 233 -2.61 -38.82 34.30
CA PHE A 233 -3.33 -40.02 34.71
C PHE A 233 -2.55 -41.30 34.37
N HIS A 234 -2.71 -42.32 35.22
CA HIS A 234 -2.33 -43.70 34.98
C HIS A 234 -3.44 -44.63 35.50
N ASP A 235 -3.85 -45.62 34.69
CA ASP A 235 -4.60 -46.80 35.11
C ASP A 235 -3.79 -48.05 34.73
N GLY A 236 -3.51 -48.90 35.71
CA GLY A 236 -2.71 -50.12 35.56
C GLY A 236 -3.47 -51.33 35.03
N ALA A 237 -4.74 -51.20 34.63
CA ALA A 237 -5.54 -52.32 34.17
C ALA A 237 -4.98 -52.98 32.89
N ASP A 238 -4.69 -54.28 32.97
CA ASP A 238 -4.30 -55.06 31.80
C ASP A 238 -5.49 -55.30 30.85
N LEU A 239 -5.41 -54.66 29.68
CA LEU A 239 -6.35 -54.78 28.58
C LEU A 239 -6.13 -56.03 27.72
N GLY A 240 -4.96 -56.68 27.82
CA GLY A 240 -4.51 -57.67 26.83
C GLY A 240 -4.22 -57.04 25.46
N PRO A 241 -4.29 -57.81 24.36
CA PRO A 241 -4.18 -57.26 23.01
C PRO A 241 -5.23 -56.19 22.74
N LEU A 242 -4.88 -55.17 21.94
CA LEU A 242 -5.78 -54.06 21.61
C LEU A 242 -6.92 -54.52 20.70
N ALA A 243 -8.07 -53.84 20.81
CA ALA A 243 -9.19 -54.10 19.91
C ALA A 243 -8.83 -53.68 18.48
N PRO A 244 -8.97 -54.57 17.48
CA PRO A 244 -8.61 -54.28 16.10
C PRO A 244 -9.47 -53.13 15.56
N ALA A 245 -8.86 -52.26 14.76
CA ALA A 245 -9.55 -51.13 14.16
C ALA A 245 -10.72 -51.60 13.28
N ALA A 246 -11.80 -50.81 13.27
CA ALA A 246 -13.03 -51.10 12.51
C ALA A 246 -13.50 -49.86 11.72
N GLY A 247 -12.58 -48.96 11.38
CA GLY A 247 -12.83 -47.72 10.66
C GLY A 247 -11.62 -46.77 10.69
N PRO A 248 -11.70 -45.67 9.95
CA PRO A 248 -10.57 -44.76 9.75
C PRO A 248 -10.09 -44.11 11.05
N LEU A 249 -8.78 -43.82 11.10
CA LEU A 249 -8.20 -42.87 12.05
C LEU A 249 -8.75 -41.48 11.71
N ARG A 250 -9.33 -40.79 12.70
CA ARG A 250 -9.90 -39.45 12.53
C ARG A 250 -9.20 -38.44 13.43
N ILE A 251 -8.87 -37.29 12.85
CA ILE A 251 -8.31 -36.12 13.54
C ILE A 251 -9.36 -35.00 13.45
N GLY A 252 -9.73 -34.44 14.60
CA GLY A 252 -10.75 -33.39 14.69
C GLY A 252 -12.22 -33.85 14.58
N LEU A 253 -12.52 -35.15 14.50
CA LEU A 253 -13.89 -35.67 14.42
C LEU A 253 -14.08 -36.98 15.21
N GLY A 254 -15.11 -36.99 16.06
CA GLY A 254 -15.55 -38.19 16.79
C GLY A 254 -16.36 -39.18 15.95
N ILE A 255 -16.59 -40.35 16.52
CA ILE A 255 -17.20 -41.51 15.82
C ILE A 255 -18.72 -41.67 16.03
N ASP A 256 -19.33 -40.75 16.77
CA ASP A 256 -20.73 -40.80 17.18
C ASP A 256 -21.65 -40.34 16.03
N PRO A 257 -22.53 -41.21 15.49
CA PRO A 257 -23.39 -40.85 14.36
C PRO A 257 -24.49 -39.85 14.73
N ALA A 258 -24.92 -39.81 15.99
CA ALA A 258 -25.97 -38.92 16.47
C ALA A 258 -25.45 -37.51 16.81
N GLN A 259 -24.15 -37.40 17.15
CA GLN A 259 -23.49 -36.14 17.45
C GLN A 259 -22.08 -36.13 16.87
N ARG A 260 -21.89 -35.49 15.70
CA ARG A 260 -20.54 -35.34 15.11
C ARG A 260 -19.69 -34.38 15.96
N ARG A 261 -18.76 -34.94 16.73
CA ARG A 261 -17.92 -34.25 17.73
C ARG A 261 -16.74 -33.51 17.09
N TYR A 262 -17.04 -32.51 16.27
CA TYR A 262 -16.04 -31.72 15.55
C TYR A 262 -15.19 -30.85 16.50
N PHE A 263 -13.87 -30.86 16.30
CA PHE A 263 -12.95 -29.99 17.03
C PHE A 263 -13.02 -28.55 16.55
N ARG A 264 -12.93 -27.60 17.48
CA ARG A 264 -12.76 -26.17 17.19
C ARG A 264 -11.44 -25.67 17.76
N GLY A 265 -10.51 -25.25 16.91
CA GLY A 265 -9.19 -24.81 17.35
C GLY A 265 -8.10 -25.05 16.31
N LEU A 266 -6.83 -25.06 16.74
CA LEU A 266 -5.70 -25.51 15.93
C LEU A 266 -5.20 -26.88 16.41
N LEU A 267 -4.74 -27.73 15.49
CA LEU A 267 -3.92 -28.91 15.77
C LEU A 267 -2.59 -28.80 15.01
N ALA A 268 -1.53 -29.39 15.56
CA ALA A 268 -0.21 -29.49 14.94
C ALA A 268 0.53 -30.75 15.42
N GLY A 269 1.56 -31.19 14.68
CA GLY A 269 2.48 -32.24 15.12
C GLY A 269 1.79 -33.52 15.62
N PHE A 270 0.89 -34.09 14.82
CA PHE A 270 0.30 -35.39 15.16
C PHE A 270 1.31 -36.51 14.90
N ARG A 271 1.48 -37.39 15.88
CA ARG A 271 2.40 -38.54 15.80
C ARG A 271 1.75 -39.81 16.36
N LEU A 272 2.04 -40.95 15.75
CA LEU A 272 1.65 -42.29 16.20
C LEU A 272 2.88 -43.21 16.27
N TRP A 273 2.94 -44.06 17.29
CA TRP A 273 3.93 -45.12 17.45
C TRP A 273 3.23 -46.46 17.76
N ASP A 274 3.77 -47.54 17.23
CA ASP A 274 3.48 -48.95 17.58
C ASP A 274 4.22 -49.42 18.85
N ARG A 275 4.71 -48.47 19.66
CA ARG A 275 5.30 -48.75 20.96
C ARG A 275 4.88 -47.77 22.04
N ALA A 276 4.98 -48.20 23.28
CA ALA A 276 4.91 -47.28 24.42
C ALA A 276 6.13 -46.34 24.46
N ARG A 277 5.89 -45.05 24.72
CA ARG A 277 6.94 -44.04 24.98
C ARG A 277 6.96 -43.66 26.45
N THR A 278 8.16 -43.38 26.95
CA THR A 278 8.34 -42.94 28.35
C THR A 278 7.97 -41.47 28.52
N GLN A 279 7.66 -41.04 29.75
CA GLN A 279 7.40 -39.62 30.04
C GLN A 279 8.56 -38.72 29.58
N LYS A 280 9.81 -39.16 29.75
CA LYS A 280 11.00 -38.41 29.29
C LYS A 280 10.98 -38.19 27.78
N GLU A 281 10.61 -39.19 27.00
CA GLU A 281 10.50 -39.06 25.54
C GLU A 281 9.34 -38.14 25.13
N ILE A 282 8.22 -38.14 25.87
CA ILE A 282 7.07 -37.27 25.62
C ILE A 282 7.39 -35.81 25.97
N ALA A 283 8.09 -35.58 27.07
CA ALA A 283 8.56 -34.25 27.47
C ALA A 283 9.61 -33.71 26.49
N GLN A 284 10.49 -34.57 25.96
CA GLN A 284 11.47 -34.20 24.93
C GLN A 284 10.77 -33.87 23.60
N LEU A 285 9.87 -34.73 23.12
CA LEU A 285 9.04 -34.48 21.93
C LEU A 285 8.31 -33.13 22.02
N MET A 286 7.72 -32.83 23.18
CA MET A 286 7.07 -31.55 23.44
C MET A 286 8.06 -30.38 23.34
N ALA A 287 9.25 -30.49 23.94
CA ALA A 287 10.25 -29.44 23.87
C ALA A 287 10.75 -29.19 22.43
N ASP A 288 10.95 -30.26 21.66
CA ASP A 288 11.46 -30.20 20.29
C ASP A 288 10.41 -29.68 19.29
N GLU A 289 9.15 -30.09 19.43
CA GLU A 289 8.07 -29.84 18.44
C GLU A 289 7.10 -28.70 18.84
N GLN A 290 7.40 -27.90 19.86
CA GLN A 290 6.48 -26.85 20.33
C GLN A 290 6.05 -25.88 19.20
N PRO A 291 4.75 -25.79 18.86
CA PRO A 291 4.27 -24.90 17.82
C PRO A 291 4.35 -23.45 18.28
N ALA A 292 5.33 -22.71 17.76
CA ALA A 292 5.39 -21.26 17.92
C ALA A 292 4.39 -20.55 16.98
N LEU A 293 3.11 -20.94 17.08
CA LEU A 293 1.97 -20.19 16.58
C LEU A 293 1.29 -19.47 17.74
N GLN A 294 1.97 -18.44 18.25
CA GLN A 294 1.25 -17.39 18.97
C GLN A 294 0.30 -16.74 17.94
N SER A 295 -1.02 -17.02 18.03
CA SER A 295 -1.94 -15.96 17.64
C SER A 295 -1.88 -14.96 18.77
N THR A 296 -1.25 -13.84 18.47
CA THR A 296 -1.56 -12.60 19.15
C THR A 296 -3.07 -12.33 18.96
N PHE A 297 -3.67 -11.73 19.98
CA PHE A 297 -5.11 -11.40 20.13
C PHE A 297 -6.07 -12.54 20.48
N ARG A 298 -6.75 -12.28 21.60
CA ARG A 298 -7.65 -13.08 22.44
C ARG A 298 -8.50 -12.10 23.26
N GLY A 299 -9.64 -12.56 23.78
CA GLY A 299 -10.53 -11.77 24.62
C GLY A 299 -9.99 -11.44 26.03
N PRO A 300 -10.79 -10.74 26.86
CA PRO A 300 -10.30 -9.92 27.99
C PRO A 300 -9.58 -10.65 29.15
N ASP A 301 -9.87 -11.94 29.38
CA ASP A 301 -9.47 -12.64 30.60
C ASP A 301 -8.46 -13.79 30.35
N ASP A 302 -7.17 -13.45 30.21
CA ASP A 302 -6.01 -14.20 30.76
C ASP A 302 -4.69 -13.68 30.14
N VAL A 303 -3.85 -13.09 31.01
CA VAL A 303 -2.60 -12.34 30.75
C VAL A 303 -1.80 -12.78 29.51
N ALA A 304 -1.59 -11.85 28.58
CA ALA A 304 -0.72 -12.06 27.42
C ALA A 304 0.77 -12.20 27.82
N PRO A 305 1.59 -12.98 27.09
CA PRO A 305 3.04 -12.91 27.25
C PRO A 305 3.51 -11.51 26.83
N LYS A 306 4.08 -10.76 27.79
CA LYS A 306 4.49 -9.37 27.60
C LYS A 306 5.25 -9.18 26.28
N LEU A 307 4.65 -8.42 25.37
CA LEU A 307 5.37 -7.86 24.23
C LEU A 307 6.54 -7.02 24.76
N PRO A 308 7.72 -7.04 24.13
CA PRO A 308 8.81 -6.17 24.52
C PRO A 308 8.34 -4.72 24.43
N PRO A 309 8.59 -3.87 25.45
CA PRO A 309 8.02 -2.52 25.48
C PRO A 309 8.59 -1.65 24.36
N ALA A 310 7.80 -1.47 23.30
CA ALA A 310 8.03 -0.43 22.31
C ALA A 310 7.69 0.94 22.90
N ALA A 311 8.46 1.97 22.53
CA ALA A 311 8.15 3.34 22.93
C ALA A 311 6.79 3.77 22.35
N PRO A 312 5.85 4.31 23.15
CA PRO A 312 4.52 4.67 22.66
C PRO A 312 4.57 5.77 21.59
N LEU A 313 3.78 5.60 20.53
CA LEU A 313 3.62 6.60 19.49
C LEU A 313 2.72 7.74 20.00
N ALA A 314 3.28 8.96 20.06
CA ALA A 314 2.53 10.15 20.41
C ALA A 314 1.62 10.59 19.24
N VAL A 315 0.33 10.24 19.34
CA VAL A 315 -0.73 10.64 18.36
C VAL A 315 -1.42 11.95 18.75
N GLY A 316 -1.31 12.36 20.01
CA GLY A 316 -1.95 13.59 20.52
C GLY A 316 -3.46 13.56 20.30
N SER A 317 -4.03 14.68 19.82
CA SER A 317 -5.43 14.80 19.39
C SER A 317 -5.62 14.90 17.87
N ARG A 318 -4.55 14.67 17.09
CA ARG A 318 -4.59 14.76 15.63
C ARG A 318 -5.10 13.46 15.02
N LYS A 319 -5.77 13.54 13.87
CA LYS A 319 -6.20 12.40 13.08
C LYS A 319 -5.02 11.56 12.58
N GLN A 320 -5.15 10.24 12.66
CA GLN A 320 -4.16 9.26 12.24
C GLN A 320 -4.72 8.42 11.08
N LEU A 321 -4.08 8.50 9.90
CA LEU A 321 -4.51 7.75 8.71
C LEU A 321 -3.81 6.39 8.61
N PHE A 322 -4.49 5.38 8.06
CA PHE A 322 -3.93 4.07 7.71
C PHE A 322 -3.24 4.06 6.33
N ILE A 323 -2.38 5.05 6.04
CA ILE A 323 -1.64 5.14 4.76
C ILE A 323 -0.44 4.20 4.66
N ASP A 324 0.02 3.66 5.80
CA ASP A 324 1.14 2.73 5.93
C ASP A 324 0.96 1.85 7.17
N GLU A 325 1.91 0.93 7.41
CA GLU A 325 1.87 0.01 8.55
C GLU A 325 2.23 0.65 9.91
N ARG A 326 2.43 1.98 10.01
CA ARG A 326 2.85 2.66 11.25
C ARG A 326 1.94 2.37 12.46
N PHE A 327 0.65 2.16 12.20
CA PHE A 327 -0.36 1.89 13.22
C PHE A 327 -0.82 0.43 13.22
N ILE A 328 -0.01 -0.48 12.68
CA ILE A 328 -0.28 -1.93 12.61
C ILE A 328 0.89 -2.64 13.27
N GLU A 329 0.76 -3.01 14.55
CA GLU A 329 1.70 -3.94 15.18
C GLU A 329 1.38 -5.39 14.78
N ALA A 330 0.10 -5.68 14.56
CA ALA A 330 -0.38 -6.98 14.12
C ALA A 330 -1.77 -6.89 13.48
N GLN A 331 -2.06 -7.82 12.57
CA GLN A 331 -3.37 -7.94 11.92
C GLN A 331 -3.66 -9.38 11.50
N ARG A 332 -4.95 -9.71 11.32
CA ARG A 332 -5.43 -10.97 10.75
C ARG A 332 -6.69 -10.72 9.94
N GLY A 333 -6.72 -11.11 8.67
CA GLY A 333 -7.89 -10.88 7.80
C GLY A 333 -8.17 -9.40 7.49
N VAL A 334 -7.16 -8.55 7.72
CA VAL A 334 -7.14 -7.12 7.38
C VAL A 334 -5.92 -6.87 6.49
N ALA A 335 -6.07 -6.01 5.50
CA ALA A 335 -4.99 -5.55 4.64
C ALA A 335 -5.17 -4.06 4.32
N LEU A 336 -4.08 -3.34 4.05
CA LEU A 336 -4.16 -1.96 3.57
C LEU A 336 -4.51 -1.96 2.07
N HIS A 337 -5.46 -1.12 1.68
CA HIS A 337 -5.97 -1.01 0.32
C HIS A 337 -6.02 0.45 -0.12
N MET A 338 -5.35 0.78 -1.24
CA MET A 338 -5.49 2.10 -1.88
C MET A 338 -6.87 2.21 -2.52
N ASN A 339 -7.59 3.30 -2.27
CA ASN A 339 -8.88 3.55 -2.92
C ASN A 339 -8.70 4.64 -4.00
N PRO A 340 -8.90 4.33 -5.30
CA PRO A 340 -9.00 5.34 -6.35
C PRO A 340 -10.13 6.35 -6.06
N PRO A 341 -10.00 7.61 -6.49
CA PRO A 341 -11.05 8.60 -6.42
C PRO A 341 -12.04 8.43 -7.60
N GLN A 342 -13.24 8.98 -7.47
CA GLN A 342 -14.21 9.03 -8.56
C GLN A 342 -13.76 10.04 -9.62
N LYS A 343 -13.57 9.61 -10.86
CA LYS A 343 -13.38 10.53 -12.00
C LYS A 343 -14.70 11.27 -12.30
N LEU A 344 -14.65 12.60 -12.37
CA LEU A 344 -15.79 13.43 -12.77
C LEU A 344 -15.77 13.80 -14.26
N GLY A 345 -14.62 13.64 -14.92
CA GLY A 345 -14.40 14.02 -16.31
C GLY A 345 -13.85 15.44 -16.47
N PRO A 346 -13.89 16.01 -17.69
CA PRO A 346 -13.34 17.34 -17.99
C PRO A 346 -14.10 18.46 -17.30
N ILE A 347 -13.34 19.39 -16.70
CA ILE A 347 -13.82 20.68 -16.19
C ILE A 347 -13.45 21.85 -17.12
N LEU A 348 -12.36 21.72 -17.90
CA LEU A 348 -11.91 22.70 -18.89
C LEU A 348 -11.40 21.98 -20.14
N LEU A 349 -11.83 22.47 -21.30
CA LEU A 349 -11.34 22.09 -22.64
C LEU A 349 -10.79 23.34 -23.33
N PRO A 350 -9.84 23.25 -24.26
CA PRO A 350 -9.33 24.38 -25.03
C PRO A 350 -10.43 24.98 -25.92
N GLU A 351 -10.94 26.14 -25.50
CA GLU A 351 -12.17 26.77 -26.03
C GLU A 351 -11.97 28.26 -26.36
N LYS A 352 -10.90 28.88 -25.87
CA LYS A 352 -10.62 30.31 -26.06
C LYS A 352 -9.56 30.53 -27.15
N PRO A 353 -9.52 31.72 -27.80
CA PRO A 353 -8.56 32.00 -28.87
C PRO A 353 -7.08 31.83 -28.49
N TRP A 354 -6.75 31.98 -27.21
CA TRP A 354 -5.40 31.79 -26.66
C TRP A 354 -5.11 30.36 -26.18
N GLU A 355 -6.05 29.43 -26.31
CA GLU A 355 -5.95 28.04 -25.85
C GLU A 355 -5.83 27.07 -27.05
N LEU A 356 -4.61 26.84 -27.53
CA LEU A 356 -4.32 25.68 -28.40
C LEU A 356 -4.04 24.43 -27.56
N GLY A 357 -3.23 24.56 -26.51
CA GLY A 357 -2.85 23.45 -25.63
C GLY A 357 -2.99 23.78 -24.15
N MET A 358 -3.49 22.83 -23.36
CA MET A 358 -3.56 22.91 -21.89
C MET A 358 -3.33 21.55 -21.24
N GLY A 359 -3.37 21.45 -19.90
CA GLY A 359 -3.36 20.20 -19.13
C GLY A 359 -2.09 19.97 -18.30
N PHE A 360 -0.92 20.30 -18.83
CA PHE A 360 0.36 20.12 -18.13
C PHE A 360 0.74 21.37 -17.30
N CYS A 361 1.51 21.21 -16.22
CA CYS A 361 1.91 22.29 -15.31
C CYS A 361 0.74 23.16 -14.80
N ALA A 362 0.14 22.73 -13.70
CA ALA A 362 -0.94 23.44 -13.04
C ALA A 362 -0.87 23.29 -11.52
N SER A 363 -1.53 24.21 -10.82
CA SER A 363 -1.77 24.12 -9.38
C SER A 363 -3.16 24.59 -9.02
N VAL A 364 -3.71 24.01 -7.95
CA VAL A 364 -5.00 24.40 -7.40
C VAL A 364 -4.84 24.85 -5.95
N ILE A 365 -5.51 25.96 -5.60
CA ILE A 365 -5.49 26.53 -4.25
C ILE A 365 -6.89 27.04 -3.88
N GLU A 366 -7.14 27.16 -2.57
CA GLU A 366 -8.21 27.99 -2.03
C GLU A 366 -7.60 29.30 -1.50
N ASP A 367 -8.21 30.44 -1.80
CA ASP A 367 -7.90 31.71 -1.14
C ASP A 367 -9.17 32.54 -0.93
N GLY A 368 -9.42 32.96 0.30
CA GLY A 368 -10.59 33.79 0.66
C GLY A 368 -11.93 33.16 0.30
N GLY A 369 -12.05 31.82 0.35
CA GLY A 369 -13.24 31.08 -0.09
C GLY A 369 -13.43 31.00 -1.61
N THR A 370 -12.47 31.47 -2.41
CA THR A 370 -12.45 31.29 -3.88
C THR A 370 -11.46 30.19 -4.24
N LEU A 371 -11.91 29.21 -5.03
CA LEU A 371 -11.05 28.17 -5.57
C LEU A 371 -10.38 28.70 -6.84
N LYS A 372 -9.06 28.56 -6.95
CA LYS A 372 -8.25 29.06 -8.07
C LYS A 372 -7.43 27.93 -8.68
N LEU A 373 -7.50 27.78 -10.00
CA LEU A 373 -6.70 26.86 -10.80
C LEU A 373 -5.78 27.69 -11.69
N PHE A 374 -4.48 27.65 -11.40
CA PHE A 374 -3.44 28.22 -12.26
C PHE A 374 -2.95 27.14 -13.22
N TYR A 375 -2.89 27.45 -14.51
CA TYR A 375 -2.55 26.46 -15.53
C TYR A 375 -1.70 27.01 -16.68
N ARG A 376 -0.77 26.19 -17.20
CA ARG A 376 -0.09 26.44 -18.47
C ARG A 376 -1.10 26.42 -19.62
N CYS A 377 -1.01 27.43 -20.46
CA CYS A 377 -1.75 27.58 -21.70
C CYS A 377 -0.77 27.83 -22.85
N GLU A 378 -0.77 26.98 -23.87
CA GLU A 378 -0.03 27.17 -25.12
C GLU A 378 -0.95 27.83 -26.15
N PRO A 379 -0.62 29.02 -26.67
CA PRO A 379 -1.43 29.71 -27.67
C PRO A 379 -1.09 29.25 -29.10
N PRO A 380 -1.97 29.49 -30.09
CA PRO A 380 -1.77 29.07 -31.49
C PRO A 380 -0.46 29.52 -32.16
N GLU A 381 0.09 30.67 -31.78
CA GLU A 381 1.39 31.18 -32.26
C GLU A 381 2.62 30.50 -31.62
N GLY A 382 2.40 29.65 -30.60
CA GLY A 382 3.43 28.97 -29.83
C GLY A 382 3.92 29.76 -28.62
N GLY A 383 4.77 29.11 -27.81
CA GLY A 383 5.17 29.62 -26.49
C GLY A 383 4.25 29.10 -25.39
N ALA A 384 4.18 29.82 -24.27
CA ALA A 384 3.28 29.47 -23.17
C ALA A 384 2.97 30.70 -22.30
N ASN A 385 1.81 30.66 -21.68
CA ASN A 385 1.32 31.62 -20.69
C ASN A 385 0.79 30.86 -19.46
N VAL A 386 0.72 31.53 -18.32
CA VAL A 386 -0.04 31.06 -17.15
C VAL A 386 -1.41 31.75 -17.15
N CYS A 387 -2.46 30.95 -17.10
CA CYS A 387 -3.86 31.40 -17.01
C CYS A 387 -4.47 31.04 -15.66
N LEU A 388 -5.54 31.75 -15.29
CA LEU A 388 -6.32 31.49 -14.08
C LEU A 388 -7.75 31.06 -14.44
N ALA A 389 -8.25 29.99 -13.85
CA ALA A 389 -9.67 29.70 -13.74
C ALA A 389 -10.11 29.79 -12.27
N THR A 390 -11.37 30.11 -12.03
CA THR A 390 -11.96 30.25 -10.69
C THR A 390 -13.22 29.41 -10.53
N SER A 391 -13.48 28.88 -9.34
CA SER A 391 -14.68 28.10 -9.04
C SER A 391 -15.23 28.39 -7.63
N PRO A 392 -16.56 28.35 -7.43
CA PRO A 392 -17.17 28.39 -6.10
C PRO A 392 -17.33 27.00 -5.46
N ASP A 393 -17.26 25.90 -6.24
CA ASP A 393 -17.66 24.55 -5.79
C ASP A 393 -16.70 23.41 -6.20
N GLY A 394 -15.67 23.70 -7.00
CA GLY A 394 -14.68 22.75 -7.49
C GLY A 394 -15.12 21.98 -8.75
N VAL A 395 -16.38 22.12 -9.18
CA VAL A 395 -16.93 21.40 -10.34
C VAL A 395 -17.13 22.36 -11.52
N HIS A 396 -17.69 23.54 -11.26
CA HIS A 396 -17.97 24.55 -12.27
C HIS A 396 -16.85 25.60 -12.28
N TRP A 397 -16.09 25.64 -13.37
CA TRP A 397 -14.91 26.50 -13.51
C TRP A 397 -15.12 27.60 -14.54
N GLU A 398 -14.90 28.83 -14.13
CA GLU A 398 -15.01 30.02 -14.97
C GLU A 398 -13.64 30.58 -15.34
N ARG A 399 -13.56 31.20 -16.52
CA ARG A 399 -12.38 31.93 -16.99
C ARG A 399 -12.65 33.43 -16.85
N PRO A 400 -12.22 34.10 -15.76
CA PRO A 400 -12.51 35.50 -15.54
C PRO A 400 -11.85 36.38 -16.61
N SER A 401 -12.55 37.42 -17.07
CA SER A 401 -11.97 38.45 -17.94
C SER A 401 -11.17 39.44 -17.09
N LEU A 402 -9.87 39.21 -16.96
CA LEU A 402 -9.01 39.91 -15.99
C LEU A 402 -8.59 41.33 -16.43
N GLY A 403 -8.54 41.63 -17.72
CA GLY A 403 -8.15 42.96 -18.21
C GLY A 403 -6.65 43.29 -18.10
N LEU A 404 -5.80 42.30 -17.81
CA LEU A 404 -4.38 42.47 -17.50
C LEU A 404 -3.50 42.49 -18.76
N ILE A 405 -3.38 41.33 -19.41
CA ILE A 405 -2.49 41.07 -20.55
C ILE A 405 -3.27 41.24 -21.86
N GLU A 406 -2.65 41.84 -22.87
CA GLU A 406 -3.23 41.93 -24.21
C GLU A 406 -2.91 40.66 -25.01
N TYR A 407 -3.95 40.06 -25.60
CA TYR A 407 -3.85 38.93 -26.52
C TYR A 407 -4.74 39.19 -27.74
N ALA A 408 -4.20 39.04 -28.95
CA ALA A 408 -4.91 39.28 -30.21
C ALA A 408 -5.71 40.60 -30.27
N GLY A 409 -5.17 41.68 -29.69
CA GLY A 409 -5.81 43.01 -29.65
C GLY A 409 -6.92 43.18 -28.59
N SER A 410 -7.03 42.26 -27.62
CA SER A 410 -8.00 42.33 -26.53
C SER A 410 -7.39 41.96 -25.18
N LYS A 411 -7.85 42.60 -24.11
CA LYS A 411 -7.55 42.20 -22.72
C LYS A 411 -8.65 41.35 -22.07
N GLY A 412 -9.68 40.97 -22.84
CA GLY A 412 -10.79 40.12 -22.41
C GLY A 412 -10.41 38.65 -22.31
N ASN A 413 -9.39 38.34 -21.49
CA ASN A 413 -8.82 37.00 -21.30
C ASN A 413 -8.47 36.76 -19.83
N ASN A 414 -8.07 35.53 -19.51
CA ASN A 414 -7.72 35.08 -18.16
C ASN A 414 -6.20 34.84 -17.96
N ILE A 415 -5.35 35.49 -18.76
CA ILE A 415 -3.88 35.36 -18.67
C ILE A 415 -3.37 36.21 -17.50
N VAL A 416 -2.62 35.60 -16.59
CA VAL A 416 -1.98 36.27 -15.44
C VAL A 416 -0.47 36.48 -15.64
N CYS A 417 0.20 35.63 -16.43
CA CYS A 417 1.61 35.81 -16.76
C CYS A 417 1.90 35.30 -18.17
N SER A 418 2.69 36.05 -18.94
CA SER A 418 2.94 35.77 -20.37
C SER A 418 4.39 35.36 -20.64
N GLY A 419 4.60 34.43 -21.56
CA GLY A 419 5.95 33.98 -21.96
C GLY A 419 6.61 33.00 -20.98
N VAL A 420 5.85 32.46 -20.03
CA VAL A 420 6.25 31.46 -19.03
C VAL A 420 5.23 30.32 -19.02
N GLY A 421 5.68 29.08 -18.83
CA GLY A 421 4.83 27.90 -19.05
C GLY A 421 5.03 26.74 -18.08
N GLU A 422 6.26 26.30 -17.86
CA GLU A 422 6.56 25.36 -16.78
C GLU A 422 6.58 26.14 -15.47
N SER A 423 5.41 26.22 -14.83
CA SER A 423 5.20 27.05 -13.65
C SER A 423 4.16 26.44 -12.71
N VAL A 424 4.37 26.62 -11.41
CA VAL A 424 3.48 26.14 -10.34
C VAL A 424 3.30 27.26 -9.33
N VAL A 425 2.05 27.63 -9.05
CA VAL A 425 1.69 28.68 -8.09
C VAL A 425 1.36 28.07 -6.73
N PHE A 426 1.92 28.63 -5.65
CA PHE A 426 1.60 28.27 -4.28
C PHE A 426 1.32 29.51 -3.42
N LEU A 427 0.53 29.31 -2.36
CA LEU A 427 0.38 30.28 -1.28
C LEU A 427 1.48 30.09 -0.25
N ASP A 428 2.06 31.19 0.19
CA ASP A 428 3.07 31.24 1.22
C ASP A 428 2.52 31.90 2.48
N PRO A 429 2.20 31.13 3.54
CA PRO A 429 1.71 31.68 4.81
C PRO A 429 2.80 32.42 5.60
N HIS A 430 4.07 32.35 5.20
CA HIS A 430 5.19 33.08 5.79
C HIS A 430 5.69 34.24 4.91
N GLY A 431 5.07 34.45 3.75
CA GLY A 431 5.38 35.57 2.86
C GLY A 431 4.87 36.90 3.43
N ALA A 432 5.57 37.99 3.10
CA ALA A 432 5.00 39.33 3.27
C ALA A 432 3.67 39.46 2.47
N PRO A 433 2.71 40.32 2.87
CA PRO A 433 1.44 40.45 2.17
C PRO A 433 1.57 40.70 0.66
N GLU A 434 2.63 41.40 0.24
CA GLU A 434 2.97 41.71 -1.15
C GLU A 434 3.56 40.53 -1.94
N GLN A 435 3.90 39.42 -1.26
CA GLN A 435 4.60 38.25 -1.76
C GLN A 435 3.97 36.92 -1.33
N ARG A 436 2.75 36.96 -0.79
CA ARG A 436 1.99 35.81 -0.28
C ARG A 436 1.62 34.79 -1.36
N TYR A 437 1.63 35.19 -2.62
CA TYR A 437 1.65 34.28 -3.77
C TYR A 437 3.07 34.14 -4.29
N LYS A 438 3.47 32.90 -4.54
CA LYS A 438 4.76 32.58 -5.16
C LYS A 438 4.56 31.63 -6.34
N MET A 439 5.40 31.78 -7.36
CA MET A 439 5.34 30.96 -8.57
C MET A 439 6.74 30.50 -8.94
N SER A 440 6.94 29.18 -8.98
CA SER A 440 8.11 28.61 -9.62
C SER A 440 8.00 28.84 -11.13
N VAL A 441 9.09 29.22 -11.79
CA VAL A 441 9.12 29.51 -13.22
C VAL A 441 10.39 28.92 -13.83
N MET A 442 10.24 27.96 -14.74
CA MET A 442 11.36 27.51 -15.56
C MET A 442 11.60 28.49 -16.71
N LEU A 443 12.84 28.97 -16.86
CA LEU A 443 13.30 29.61 -18.09
C LEU A 443 14.28 28.68 -18.82
N HIS A 444 14.03 28.49 -20.11
CA HIS A 444 14.79 27.59 -20.98
C HIS A 444 15.82 28.34 -21.85
N TRP A 445 16.62 27.56 -22.59
CA TRP A 445 17.55 28.04 -23.63
C TRP A 445 16.82 28.85 -24.74
N PRO A 446 17.50 29.69 -25.56
CA PRO A 446 18.88 29.57 -26.03
C PRO A 446 19.97 30.23 -25.17
N GLU A 447 19.63 30.95 -24.10
CA GLU A 447 20.60 31.69 -23.27
C GLU A 447 20.94 30.89 -21.98
N PRO A 448 22.06 30.13 -21.91
CA PRO A 448 22.31 29.23 -20.77
C PRO A 448 22.50 29.98 -19.45
N ASP A 449 23.09 31.18 -19.51
CA ASP A 449 23.31 32.04 -18.34
C ASP A 449 22.01 32.54 -17.70
N LYS A 450 20.90 32.56 -18.46
CA LYS A 450 19.56 32.93 -17.97
C LYS A 450 18.65 31.73 -17.72
N ALA A 451 18.98 30.55 -18.24
CA ALA A 451 18.21 29.35 -18.00
C ALA A 451 18.27 28.93 -16.52
N GLY A 452 17.28 28.15 -16.10
CA GLY A 452 17.14 27.65 -14.73
C GLY A 452 15.79 27.97 -14.10
N LEU A 453 15.65 27.71 -12.80
CA LEU A 453 14.42 27.93 -12.05
C LEU A 453 14.42 29.30 -11.37
N TYR A 454 13.32 30.02 -11.46
CA TYR A 454 13.07 31.33 -10.84
C TYR A 454 11.88 31.25 -9.88
N CYS A 455 11.80 32.17 -8.92
CA CYS A 455 10.66 32.29 -8.01
C CYS A 455 10.05 33.70 -8.13
N HIS A 456 8.91 33.81 -8.81
CA HIS A 456 8.16 35.07 -8.95
C HIS A 456 7.21 35.27 -7.76
N THR A 457 6.85 36.52 -7.46
CA THR A 457 6.00 36.88 -6.30
C THR A 457 4.79 37.71 -6.71
N SER A 458 3.72 37.66 -5.91
CA SER A 458 2.50 38.45 -6.12
C SER A 458 1.73 38.66 -4.80
N PRO A 459 0.97 39.77 -4.65
CA PRO A 459 0.02 39.95 -3.55
C PRO A 459 -1.28 39.12 -3.71
N ASP A 460 -1.72 38.87 -4.95
CA ASP A 460 -3.08 38.42 -5.28
C ASP A 460 -3.16 37.22 -6.25
N GLY A 461 -2.02 36.83 -6.83
CA GLY A 461 -1.90 35.80 -7.87
C GLY A 461 -2.26 36.31 -9.27
N LEU A 462 -2.52 37.62 -9.42
CA LEU A 462 -2.89 38.28 -10.67
C LEU A 462 -1.76 39.18 -11.17
N HIS A 463 -1.19 39.98 -10.26
CA HIS A 463 -0.13 40.94 -10.56
C HIS A 463 1.22 40.34 -10.16
N TRP A 464 1.93 39.77 -11.13
CA TRP A 464 3.19 39.06 -10.89
C TRP A 464 4.42 39.95 -11.04
N THR A 465 5.32 39.90 -10.05
CA THR A 465 6.64 40.52 -10.08
C THR A 465 7.70 39.43 -10.34
N PRO A 466 8.51 39.54 -11.41
CA PRO A 466 9.62 38.64 -11.64
C PRO A 466 10.63 38.68 -10.48
N GLY A 467 10.98 37.52 -9.96
CA GLY A 467 11.93 37.38 -8.85
C GLY A 467 13.24 36.69 -9.26
N PRO A 468 14.07 36.29 -8.28
CA PRO A 468 15.43 35.83 -8.52
C PRO A 468 15.50 34.44 -9.17
N ARG A 469 16.66 34.13 -9.79
CA ARG A 469 17.02 32.75 -10.16
C ARG A 469 17.39 31.99 -8.89
N VAL A 470 16.62 30.95 -8.59
CA VAL A 470 16.79 30.12 -7.40
C VAL A 470 17.55 28.82 -7.69
N LEU A 471 17.56 28.33 -8.93
CA LEU A 471 18.48 27.27 -9.39
C LEU A 471 19.13 27.66 -10.71
N ASP A 472 20.45 27.51 -10.82
CA ASP A 472 21.23 27.62 -12.05
C ASP A 472 21.40 26.29 -12.82
N ILE A 473 20.48 25.37 -12.54
CA ILE A 473 20.25 24.09 -13.25
C ILE A 473 18.75 23.97 -13.56
N ALA A 474 18.38 23.18 -14.59
CA ALA A 474 17.01 23.12 -15.11
C ALA A 474 16.30 21.79 -14.82
N PRO A 475 15.59 21.65 -13.68
CA PRO A 475 14.66 20.53 -13.48
C PRO A 475 13.41 20.67 -14.37
N ASP A 476 13.36 20.14 -15.59
CA ASP A 476 12.13 20.20 -16.42
C ASP A 476 10.94 19.46 -15.75
N THR A 477 9.71 20.02 -15.89
CA THR A 477 8.39 19.63 -15.35
C THR A 477 7.78 20.66 -14.38
N ALA A 478 6.60 20.35 -13.85
CA ALA A 478 5.90 21.07 -12.79
C ALA A 478 6.66 21.00 -11.45
N ASN A 479 7.71 21.82 -11.30
CA ASN A 479 8.46 21.96 -10.05
C ASN A 479 7.67 22.72 -9.01
N GLN A 480 7.67 22.23 -7.78
CA GLN A 480 6.94 22.87 -6.68
C GLN A 480 7.85 23.25 -5.54
N ALA A 481 7.49 24.31 -4.84
CA ALA A 481 7.95 24.63 -3.49
C ALA A 481 6.73 24.97 -2.64
N ALA A 482 6.84 24.76 -1.33
CA ALA A 482 5.84 25.17 -0.34
C ALA A 482 6.52 25.37 1.02
N TRP A 483 5.83 26.02 1.94
CA TRP A 483 6.18 25.95 3.36
C TRP A 483 5.67 24.63 3.94
N ASP A 484 6.57 23.81 4.51
CA ASP A 484 6.26 22.59 5.24
C ASP A 484 5.98 22.96 6.70
N VAL A 485 4.71 22.86 7.09
CA VAL A 485 4.20 23.33 8.40
C VAL A 485 4.74 22.44 9.53
N GLN A 486 4.89 21.14 9.29
CA GLN A 486 5.46 20.20 10.26
C GLN A 486 6.96 20.42 10.51
N ARG A 487 7.71 20.97 9.54
CA ARG A 487 9.14 21.32 9.71
C ARG A 487 9.40 22.72 10.18
N GLY A 488 8.54 23.67 9.80
CA GLY A 488 8.89 25.09 9.87
C GLY A 488 10.02 25.47 8.91
N LYS A 489 10.00 24.94 7.68
CA LYS A 489 10.95 25.24 6.60
C LYS A 489 10.25 25.25 5.24
N TYR A 490 10.85 25.88 4.24
CA TYR A 490 10.43 25.66 2.85
C TYR A 490 11.01 24.35 2.32
N VAL A 491 10.21 23.61 1.56
CA VAL A 491 10.61 22.37 0.88
C VAL A 491 10.23 22.48 -0.59
N ALA A 492 11.16 22.13 -1.47
CA ALA A 492 10.91 22.00 -2.90
C ALA A 492 11.05 20.55 -3.36
N TYR A 493 10.21 20.16 -4.32
CA TYR A 493 10.30 18.90 -5.05
C TYR A 493 10.46 19.22 -6.53
N VAL A 494 11.55 18.74 -7.10
CA VAL A 494 12.01 19.08 -8.45
C VAL A 494 12.41 17.83 -9.22
N ARG A 495 12.31 17.83 -10.55
CA ARG A 495 12.73 16.65 -11.33
C ARG A 495 14.26 16.50 -11.35
N LYS A 496 14.72 15.25 -11.25
CA LYS A 496 16.12 14.85 -11.40
C LYS A 496 16.25 13.58 -12.24
N TRP A 497 17.46 13.28 -12.70
CA TRP A 497 17.80 12.08 -13.45
C TRP A 497 18.91 11.29 -12.76
N ASP A 498 18.66 10.01 -12.43
CA ASP A 498 19.72 9.12 -11.94
C ASP A 498 19.36 7.63 -12.06
N PRO A 499 19.68 6.96 -13.18
CA PRO A 499 19.83 7.52 -14.54
C PRO A 499 18.49 7.91 -15.21
N LEU A 500 17.36 7.31 -14.81
CA LEU A 500 16.02 7.67 -15.31
C LEU A 500 15.39 8.77 -14.43
N ARG A 501 14.23 9.31 -14.84
CA ARG A 501 13.54 10.44 -14.19
C ARG A 501 12.97 10.04 -12.83
N LYS A 502 13.30 10.87 -11.84
CA LYS A 502 12.93 10.78 -10.42
C LYS A 502 12.59 12.19 -9.93
N PHE A 503 12.10 12.34 -8.69
CA PHE A 503 12.06 13.66 -8.04
C PHE A 503 13.01 13.76 -6.86
N GLY A 504 13.76 14.85 -6.86
CA GLY A 504 14.66 15.26 -5.79
C GLY A 504 13.95 16.20 -4.83
N ARG A 505 14.54 16.36 -3.65
CA ARG A 505 14.02 17.20 -2.57
C ARG A 505 15.08 18.17 -2.07
N ILE A 506 14.68 19.40 -1.82
CA ILE A 506 15.53 20.47 -1.29
C ILE A 506 14.82 21.10 -0.09
N GLU A 507 15.53 21.30 1.03
CA GLU A 507 15.07 22.13 2.15
C GLU A 507 15.78 23.49 2.12
N MET A 508 15.08 24.55 2.49
CA MET A 508 15.61 25.91 2.54
C MET A 508 14.88 26.76 3.58
N ASP A 509 15.58 27.77 4.13
CA ASP A 509 15.00 28.68 5.12
C ASP A 509 14.31 29.90 4.46
N ASP A 510 14.73 30.26 3.25
CA ASP A 510 14.08 31.28 2.40
C ASP A 510 14.04 30.79 0.94
N VAL A 511 12.83 30.62 0.41
CA VAL A 511 12.56 30.18 -0.97
C VAL A 511 12.92 31.22 -2.05
N LEU A 512 13.24 32.46 -1.66
CA LEU A 512 13.71 33.53 -2.55
C LEU A 512 15.25 33.62 -2.63
N GLN A 513 16.01 32.86 -1.84
CA GLN A 513 17.46 32.71 -2.03
C GLN A 513 17.78 31.60 -3.05
N PRO A 514 19.03 31.50 -3.54
CA PRO A 514 19.49 30.32 -4.27
C PRO A 514 19.28 29.05 -3.43
N TRP A 515 18.59 28.06 -3.99
CA TRP A 515 18.23 26.83 -3.30
C TRP A 515 19.47 25.93 -3.15
N PRO A 516 19.70 25.33 -1.97
CA PRO A 516 20.93 24.58 -1.70
C PRO A 516 20.96 23.22 -2.41
N TYR A 517 22.09 22.89 -3.03
CA TYR A 517 22.39 21.58 -3.60
C TYR A 517 23.92 21.37 -3.70
N ASP A 518 24.37 20.12 -3.77
CA ASP A 518 25.80 19.79 -3.86
C ASP A 518 26.30 19.92 -5.30
N ARG A 519 27.25 20.82 -5.56
CA ARG A 519 27.75 21.09 -6.92
C ARG A 519 28.74 20.01 -7.40
N LEU A 520 28.32 19.24 -8.41
CA LEU A 520 29.14 18.16 -9.00
C LEU A 520 30.25 18.60 -9.97
N GLY A 521 30.32 19.89 -10.33
CA GLY A 521 31.38 20.43 -11.20
C GLY A 521 31.44 19.73 -12.57
N GLU A 522 32.57 19.13 -12.89
CA GLU A 522 32.78 18.37 -14.13
C GLU A 522 31.86 17.15 -14.30
N SER A 523 31.27 16.66 -13.19
CA SER A 523 30.32 15.53 -13.19
C SER A 523 28.85 15.96 -13.35
N ALA A 524 28.56 17.24 -13.61
CA ALA A 524 27.21 17.72 -13.87
C ALA A 524 26.58 17.04 -15.11
N TYR A 525 25.27 16.79 -15.05
CA TYR A 525 24.57 15.99 -16.06
C TYR A 525 23.88 16.84 -17.12
N PHE A 526 24.17 16.57 -18.40
CA PHE A 526 23.72 17.37 -19.55
C PHE A 526 22.93 16.52 -20.56
N ILE A 527 21.63 16.34 -20.34
CA ILE A 527 20.78 15.52 -21.22
C ILE A 527 20.51 16.15 -22.60
N TRP A 528 20.63 17.47 -22.73
CA TRP A 528 20.36 18.22 -23.97
C TRP A 528 21.64 18.66 -24.72
N GLY A 529 22.83 18.24 -24.24
CA GLY A 529 24.13 18.67 -24.77
C GLY A 529 24.89 19.62 -23.84
N LYS A 530 26.22 19.61 -23.92
CA LYS A 530 27.11 20.41 -23.04
C LYS A 530 27.10 21.91 -23.33
N ASP A 531 26.48 22.33 -24.43
CA ASP A 531 26.22 23.73 -24.78
C ASP A 531 24.88 24.24 -24.19
N LYS A 532 24.15 23.37 -23.47
CA LYS A 532 22.91 23.69 -22.74
C LYS A 532 23.18 23.74 -21.22
N ILE A 533 22.15 24.12 -20.48
CA ILE A 533 22.13 24.06 -19.02
C ILE A 533 22.14 22.59 -18.53
N ALA A 534 22.79 22.35 -17.39
CA ALA A 534 22.74 21.05 -16.71
C ALA A 534 21.37 20.81 -16.06
N VAL A 535 21.03 19.53 -15.86
CA VAL A 535 19.84 19.11 -15.12
C VAL A 535 20.22 18.52 -13.77
N PRO A 536 19.34 18.57 -12.75
CA PRO A 536 19.58 17.88 -11.49
C PRO A 536 19.77 16.37 -11.67
N SER A 537 20.76 15.84 -10.96
CA SER A 537 21.08 14.42 -10.88
C SER A 537 21.47 14.10 -9.44
N LYS A 538 22.71 13.67 -9.17
CA LYS A 538 23.21 13.27 -7.85
C LYS A 538 23.46 14.46 -6.91
N GLU A 539 23.34 15.69 -7.41
CA GLU A 539 23.40 16.98 -6.71
C GLU A 539 22.46 17.11 -5.50
N MET A 540 21.38 16.31 -5.44
CA MET A 540 20.33 16.46 -4.42
C MET A 540 19.72 15.11 -3.99
N PRO A 541 19.26 14.99 -2.73
CA PRO A 541 18.57 13.80 -2.24
C PRO A 541 17.37 13.41 -3.11
N THR A 542 17.21 12.11 -3.38
CA THR A 542 16.04 11.56 -4.07
C THR A 542 14.91 11.36 -3.06
N ALA A 543 13.74 11.95 -3.31
CA ALA A 543 12.54 11.74 -2.48
C ALA A 543 11.76 10.50 -2.92
N PHE A 544 11.78 10.23 -4.23
CA PHE A 544 11.07 9.13 -4.88
C PHE A 544 11.68 8.83 -6.25
N GLY A 545 11.52 7.60 -6.71
CA GLY A 545 11.84 7.18 -8.06
C GLY A 545 11.29 5.79 -8.34
N TYR A 546 11.61 5.28 -9.52
CA TYR A 546 11.39 3.87 -9.83
C TYR A 546 12.23 2.95 -8.93
N ASP A 547 11.75 1.72 -8.75
CA ASP A 547 12.36 0.65 -7.95
C ASP A 547 12.39 -0.68 -8.73
N GLU A 548 12.85 -1.76 -8.09
CA GLU A 548 13.04 -3.08 -8.73
C GLU A 548 11.76 -3.75 -9.23
N LEU A 549 10.58 -3.25 -8.84
CA LEU A 549 9.28 -3.76 -9.26
C LEU A 549 8.67 -2.97 -10.43
N ASP A 550 9.33 -1.92 -10.91
CA ASP A 550 8.94 -1.21 -12.13
C ASP A 550 9.60 -1.79 -13.39
N PRO A 551 9.00 -1.59 -14.59
CA PRO A 551 9.67 -1.87 -15.85
C PRO A 551 11.00 -1.11 -15.98
N VAL A 552 11.98 -1.71 -16.67
CA VAL A 552 13.31 -1.12 -16.90
C VAL A 552 13.22 0.20 -17.67
N GLU A 553 12.17 0.35 -18.48
CA GLU A 553 11.86 1.50 -19.33
C GLU A 553 10.88 2.49 -18.67
N SER A 554 10.89 2.62 -17.34
CA SER A 554 9.99 3.50 -16.58
C SER A 554 10.62 4.80 -16.07
N ASP A 555 9.92 5.90 -16.29
CA ASP A 555 10.21 7.23 -15.74
C ASP A 555 9.09 7.64 -14.76
N HIS A 556 9.37 8.54 -13.81
CA HIS A 556 8.32 9.15 -13.00
C HIS A 556 8.28 10.68 -13.21
N TYR A 557 7.14 11.18 -13.68
CA TYR A 557 6.86 12.60 -13.90
C TYR A 557 6.15 13.23 -12.69
N ASN A 558 6.16 14.57 -12.64
CA ASN A 558 5.44 15.50 -11.74
C ASN A 558 5.33 15.04 -10.25
N PRO A 559 6.09 15.64 -9.31
CA PRO A 559 6.05 15.21 -7.90
C PRO A 559 4.65 15.31 -7.27
N ALA A 560 3.89 16.37 -7.59
CA ALA A 560 2.53 16.61 -7.10
C ALA A 560 2.36 16.32 -5.59
N VAL A 561 3.32 16.77 -4.79
CA VAL A 561 3.37 16.53 -3.34
C VAL A 561 2.42 17.49 -2.63
N VAL A 562 1.63 16.96 -1.69
CA VAL A 562 0.73 17.70 -0.81
C VAL A 562 1.00 17.28 0.62
N GLU A 563 1.39 18.22 1.49
CA GLU A 563 1.27 18.05 2.95
C GLU A 563 -0.22 18.05 3.29
N TYR A 564 -0.73 16.97 3.88
CA TYR A 564 -2.17 16.81 4.11
C TYR A 564 -2.58 17.46 5.43
N PRO A 565 -3.25 18.64 5.42
CA PRO A 565 -3.36 19.48 6.60
C PRO A 565 -4.29 18.89 7.69
N TRP A 566 -5.18 17.96 7.31
CA TRP A 566 -6.23 17.41 8.18
C TRP A 566 -5.81 16.15 8.99
N ALA A 567 -4.58 15.66 8.87
CA ALA A 567 -4.05 14.54 9.67
C ALA A 567 -2.61 14.80 10.18
N GLN A 568 -2.12 14.04 11.15
CA GLN A 568 -0.72 14.09 11.58
C GLN A 568 0.16 13.32 10.59
N SER A 569 1.34 13.85 10.26
CA SER A 569 2.39 13.10 9.53
C SER A 569 1.83 12.36 8.33
N ALA A 570 1.24 13.11 7.40
CA ALA A 570 0.66 12.60 6.18
C ALA A 570 1.03 13.52 5.02
N TYR A 571 1.79 12.96 4.07
CA TYR A 571 2.12 13.60 2.80
C TYR A 571 1.72 12.64 1.69
N PHE A 572 1.07 13.17 0.66
CA PHE A 572 0.73 12.43 -0.56
C PHE A 572 1.54 12.98 -1.72
N SER A 573 1.82 12.12 -2.70
CA SER A 573 2.46 12.46 -3.96
C SER A 573 1.72 11.70 -5.06
N PHE A 574 1.47 12.37 -6.18
CA PHE A 574 0.69 11.82 -7.29
C PHE A 574 1.50 11.80 -8.60
N PRO A 575 2.59 11.01 -8.64
CA PRO A 575 3.45 10.94 -9.80
C PRO A 575 2.78 10.23 -10.96
N SER A 576 3.11 10.65 -12.16
CA SER A 576 2.67 9.98 -13.38
C SER A 576 3.78 9.04 -13.84
N PRO A 577 3.69 7.72 -13.60
CA PRO A 577 4.63 6.76 -14.17
C PRO A 577 4.50 6.78 -15.68
N TYR A 578 5.63 6.73 -16.37
CA TYR A 578 5.73 6.87 -17.81
C TYR A 578 6.38 5.62 -18.39
N LEU A 579 5.56 4.83 -19.08
CA LEU A 579 5.98 3.62 -19.79
C LEU A 579 6.49 4.01 -21.18
N HIS A 580 7.80 3.95 -21.41
CA HIS A 580 8.35 4.23 -22.74
C HIS A 580 7.99 3.14 -23.74
N PHE A 581 7.49 3.56 -24.90
CA PHE A 581 7.37 2.72 -26.08
C PHE A 581 8.70 2.67 -26.85
N PRO A 582 8.96 1.60 -27.63
CA PRO A 582 10.18 1.49 -28.43
C PRO A 582 10.34 2.67 -29.39
N PRO A 583 11.54 3.26 -29.54
CA PRO A 583 11.78 4.31 -30.52
C PRO A 583 11.77 3.77 -31.97
N PRO A 584 11.70 4.65 -32.99
CA PRO A 584 11.86 4.28 -34.38
C PRO A 584 13.17 3.51 -34.64
N PRO A 585 13.17 2.49 -35.52
CA PRO A 585 12.05 2.05 -36.36
C PRO A 585 11.07 1.06 -35.70
N ALA A 586 11.24 0.72 -34.42
CA ALA A 586 10.41 -0.28 -33.74
C ALA A 586 9.05 0.28 -33.29
N GLY A 587 8.99 1.55 -32.87
CA GLY A 587 7.75 2.30 -32.64
C GLY A 587 7.68 3.59 -33.47
N LYS A 588 6.65 4.41 -33.24
CA LYS A 588 6.29 5.54 -34.12
C LYS A 588 7.08 6.82 -33.82
N TYR A 589 7.29 7.15 -32.55
CA TYR A 589 7.95 8.40 -32.13
C TYR A 589 9.10 8.17 -31.16
N HIS A 590 10.04 9.12 -31.11
CA HIS A 590 11.06 9.16 -30.07
C HIS A 590 10.46 9.72 -28.77
N ASN A 591 10.78 9.13 -27.62
CA ASN A 591 10.22 9.51 -26.31
C ASN A 591 8.68 9.52 -26.36
N ASP A 592 8.11 8.32 -26.54
CA ASP A 592 6.68 8.06 -26.62
C ASP A 592 6.20 7.11 -25.53
N GLY A 593 4.91 7.12 -25.22
CA GLY A 593 4.32 6.20 -24.26
C GLY A 593 3.06 6.69 -23.57
N LEU A 594 2.59 5.88 -22.62
CA LEU A 594 1.42 6.13 -21.79
C LEU A 594 1.80 6.62 -20.40
N LEU A 595 0.93 7.43 -19.81
CA LEU A 595 1.04 7.87 -18.42
C LEU A 595 -0.33 7.79 -17.73
N ASP A 596 -0.47 6.95 -16.70
CA ASP A 596 -1.53 7.09 -15.70
C ASP A 596 -1.02 7.94 -14.52
N ILE A 597 -1.77 8.02 -13.42
CA ILE A 597 -1.29 8.62 -12.16
C ILE A 597 -1.35 7.57 -11.06
N GLN A 598 -0.22 7.33 -10.39
CA GLN A 598 -0.13 6.53 -9.17
C GLN A 598 -0.15 7.41 -7.92
N MET A 599 -0.21 6.80 -6.74
CA MET A 599 -0.10 7.50 -5.46
C MET A 599 1.06 6.93 -4.65
N ALA A 600 1.94 7.82 -4.19
CA ALA A 600 2.97 7.53 -3.20
C ALA A 600 2.68 8.33 -1.92
N VAL A 601 3.07 7.77 -0.77
CA VAL A 601 2.78 8.33 0.56
C VAL A 601 4.05 8.49 1.38
N SER A 602 4.02 9.41 2.34
CA SER A 602 5.08 9.58 3.32
C SER A 602 4.55 10.09 4.65
N ARG A 603 5.25 9.76 5.74
CA ARG A 603 5.02 10.31 7.08
C ARG A 603 5.82 11.57 7.35
N ASP A 604 6.92 11.74 6.65
CA ASP A 604 7.86 12.83 6.84
C ASP A 604 8.07 13.67 5.58
N GLY A 605 7.57 13.29 4.41
CA GLY A 605 7.82 14.01 3.16
C GLY A 605 9.30 14.02 2.73
N VAL A 606 10.16 13.18 3.32
CA VAL A 606 11.56 13.01 2.90
C VAL A 606 11.64 11.90 1.88
N ALA A 607 11.15 10.71 2.26
CA ALA A 607 11.09 9.53 1.41
C ALA A 607 9.63 9.13 1.20
N PHE A 608 9.24 8.95 -0.07
CA PHE A 608 7.91 8.49 -0.46
C PHE A 608 7.97 7.03 -0.91
N HIS A 609 6.92 6.28 -0.60
CA HIS A 609 6.77 4.89 -1.00
C HIS A 609 5.37 4.63 -1.58
N ARG A 610 5.26 3.66 -2.48
CA ARG A 610 3.97 3.21 -3.03
C ARG A 610 3.45 2.02 -2.23
N LEU A 611 2.22 2.14 -1.74
CA LEU A 611 1.48 1.01 -1.17
C LEU A 611 1.01 0.05 -2.29
N SER A 612 0.57 0.59 -3.42
CA SER A 612 0.14 -0.15 -4.62
C SER A 612 0.77 0.46 -5.87
N ARG A 613 0.90 -0.36 -6.92
CA ARG A 613 1.27 0.07 -8.29
C ARG A 613 0.05 0.11 -9.23
N GLU A 614 -1.14 -0.11 -8.68
CA GLU A 614 -2.38 0.18 -9.40
C GLU A 614 -2.51 1.70 -9.61
N PRO A 615 -3.15 2.15 -10.71
CA PRO A 615 -3.38 3.55 -10.95
C PRO A 615 -4.33 4.15 -9.89
N TYR A 616 -3.90 5.24 -9.27
CA TYR A 616 -4.77 6.08 -8.45
C TYR A 616 -5.75 6.85 -9.35
N VAL A 617 -5.31 7.41 -10.48
CA VAL A 617 -6.21 7.85 -11.57
C VAL A 617 -5.89 7.04 -12.82
N PRO A 618 -6.77 6.11 -13.26
CA PRO A 618 -6.54 5.30 -14.45
C PRO A 618 -6.79 6.09 -15.74
N LEU A 619 -6.17 5.64 -16.83
CA LEU A 619 -6.53 6.04 -18.19
C LEU A 619 -8.01 5.78 -18.47
N SER A 620 -8.67 6.70 -19.17
CA SER A 620 -10.02 6.49 -19.68
C SER A 620 -10.05 5.61 -20.94
N LEU A 621 -11.26 5.23 -21.37
CA LEU A 621 -11.48 4.59 -22.68
C LEU A 621 -10.91 5.45 -23.83
N GLU A 622 -10.39 4.79 -24.86
CA GLU A 622 -9.66 5.35 -26.01
C GLU A 622 -10.16 6.72 -26.55
N SER A 623 -11.48 6.90 -26.64
CA SER A 623 -12.13 8.10 -27.20
C SER A 623 -12.29 9.28 -26.24
N GLN A 624 -11.94 9.12 -24.96
CA GLN A 624 -12.04 10.16 -23.95
C GLN A 624 -10.82 11.10 -24.00
N PRO A 625 -10.96 12.37 -23.57
CA PRO A 625 -9.89 13.37 -23.63
C PRO A 625 -8.68 13.03 -22.73
N ASP A 626 -8.77 12.02 -21.88
CA ASP A 626 -7.78 11.60 -20.89
C ASP A 626 -7.47 10.08 -21.00
N SER A 627 -7.37 9.59 -22.24
CA SER A 627 -7.20 8.16 -22.56
C SER A 627 -5.75 7.69 -22.72
N LYS A 628 -4.76 8.58 -22.79
CA LYS A 628 -3.36 8.25 -23.11
C LYS A 628 -2.31 8.76 -22.13
N SER A 629 -2.39 10.01 -21.71
CA SER A 629 -1.38 10.63 -20.84
C SER A 629 -2.05 11.54 -19.82
N LEU A 630 -1.73 11.32 -18.56
CA LEU A 630 -2.25 12.05 -17.41
C LEU A 630 -1.12 12.77 -16.65
N TYR A 631 -1.44 13.91 -16.04
CA TYR A 631 -0.52 14.64 -15.15
C TYR A 631 -1.28 15.33 -14.01
N MET A 632 -1.06 14.92 -12.75
CA MET A 632 -1.72 15.56 -11.61
C MET A 632 -1.23 17.01 -11.40
N ALA A 633 -2.16 17.93 -11.18
CA ALA A 633 -1.87 19.30 -10.76
C ALA A 633 -1.45 19.34 -9.29
N VAL A 634 -0.64 20.33 -8.90
CA VAL A 634 -0.18 20.47 -7.52
C VAL A 634 -1.29 21.08 -6.64
N GLY A 635 -1.65 20.39 -5.56
CA GLY A 635 -2.63 20.87 -4.58
C GLY A 635 -3.91 20.03 -4.53
N MET A 636 -4.69 20.25 -3.48
CA MET A 636 -5.89 19.49 -3.14
C MET A 636 -6.88 20.42 -2.45
N LEU A 637 -8.12 20.43 -2.91
CA LEU A 637 -9.18 21.24 -2.32
C LEU A 637 -10.09 20.38 -1.45
N ARG A 638 -10.65 20.96 -0.39
CA ARG A 638 -11.71 20.35 0.41
C ARG A 638 -12.98 21.18 0.27
N VAL A 639 -14.05 20.55 -0.21
CA VAL A 639 -15.38 21.17 -0.33
C VAL A 639 -16.34 20.34 0.53
N GLY A 640 -16.55 20.81 1.76
CA GLY A 640 -17.32 20.08 2.78
C GLY A 640 -16.64 18.77 3.20
N ASP A 641 -17.29 17.65 2.88
CA ASP A 641 -16.89 16.28 3.22
C ASP A 641 -16.07 15.59 2.11
N ASP A 642 -15.87 16.29 1.00
CA ASP A 642 -15.20 15.78 -0.19
C ASP A 642 -13.88 16.51 -0.47
N LEU A 643 -12.95 15.76 -1.04
CA LEU A 643 -11.68 16.22 -1.56
C LEU A 643 -11.72 16.23 -3.09
N PHE A 644 -11.25 17.32 -3.67
CA PHE A 644 -11.15 17.51 -5.12
C PHE A 644 -9.69 17.70 -5.53
N GLN A 645 -9.29 16.98 -6.58
CA GLN A 645 -7.99 17.10 -7.23
C GLN A 645 -8.18 17.19 -8.74
N TYR A 646 -7.22 17.76 -9.45
CA TYR A 646 -7.33 18.06 -10.87
C TYR A 646 -6.09 17.59 -11.61
N TYR A 647 -6.27 17.16 -12.84
CA TYR A 647 -5.19 16.61 -13.66
C TYR A 647 -5.35 17.01 -15.11
N GLY A 648 -4.21 17.16 -15.79
CA GLY A 648 -4.15 17.21 -17.24
C GLY A 648 -4.56 15.86 -17.83
N GLY A 649 -5.49 15.86 -18.76
CA GLY A 649 -5.85 14.71 -19.57
C GLY A 649 -5.45 14.91 -21.03
N TYR A 650 -4.84 13.91 -21.66
CA TYR A 650 -4.57 13.88 -23.09
C TYR A 650 -5.07 12.57 -23.73
N ALA A 651 -5.73 12.71 -24.89
CA ALA A 651 -6.12 11.63 -25.80
C ALA A 651 -5.01 11.24 -26.81
N ALA A 652 -3.80 11.77 -26.61
CA ALA A 652 -2.61 11.52 -27.40
C ALA A 652 -1.49 11.02 -26.49
N THR A 653 -0.66 10.11 -26.97
CA THR A 653 0.52 9.63 -26.22
C THR A 653 1.56 10.74 -26.08
N HIS A 654 2.55 10.54 -25.19
CA HIS A 654 3.55 11.56 -24.90
C HIS A 654 4.33 12.01 -26.15
N GLY A 655 4.63 11.09 -27.08
CA GLY A 655 5.31 11.39 -28.34
C GLY A 655 4.37 11.92 -29.44
N GLU A 656 3.09 11.52 -29.43
CA GLU A 656 2.08 11.98 -30.39
C GLU A 656 1.71 13.47 -30.20
N HIS A 657 1.82 13.98 -28.96
CA HIS A 657 1.53 15.37 -28.61
C HIS A 657 2.13 16.39 -29.59
N ASP A 658 3.36 16.15 -30.06
CA ASP A 658 4.07 17.06 -30.94
C ASP A 658 3.56 17.02 -32.41
N GLU A 659 2.91 15.94 -32.85
CA GLU A 659 2.16 15.90 -34.13
C GLU A 659 0.82 16.64 -34.00
N VAL A 660 0.09 16.42 -32.91
CA VAL A 660 -1.21 17.09 -32.65
C VAL A 660 -1.06 18.61 -32.62
N ARG A 661 -0.01 19.07 -31.91
CA ARG A 661 0.38 20.48 -31.80
C ARG A 661 0.74 21.09 -33.15
N LYS A 662 1.56 20.41 -33.97
CA LYS A 662 1.92 20.84 -35.34
C LYS A 662 0.73 20.85 -36.30
N ALA A 663 -0.29 20.03 -36.05
CA ALA A 663 -1.54 20.03 -36.81
C ALA A 663 -2.47 21.21 -36.46
N GLY A 664 -2.12 22.06 -35.48
CA GLY A 664 -2.92 23.21 -35.07
C GLY A 664 -4.27 22.83 -34.47
N LYS A 665 -4.38 21.61 -33.91
CA LYS A 665 -5.62 21.10 -33.29
C LYS A 665 -5.62 21.41 -31.79
N PRO A 666 -6.72 21.95 -31.24
CA PRO A 666 -6.88 22.08 -29.79
C PRO A 666 -6.65 20.75 -29.07
N HIS A 667 -5.83 20.75 -28.01
CA HIS A 667 -5.42 19.53 -27.33
C HIS A 667 -5.23 19.68 -25.81
N GLY A 668 -5.36 18.55 -25.13
CA GLY A 668 -5.37 18.46 -23.68
C GLY A 668 -6.68 18.93 -23.05
N SER A 669 -6.82 18.69 -21.75
CA SER A 669 -7.95 19.11 -20.92
C SER A 669 -7.50 19.23 -19.47
N PHE A 670 -8.27 19.93 -18.64
CA PHE A 670 -8.25 19.68 -17.20
C PHE A 670 -9.47 18.86 -16.82
N CYS A 671 -9.24 17.79 -16.07
CA CYS A 671 -10.26 16.90 -15.53
C CYS A 671 -10.23 16.93 -14.00
N ALA A 672 -11.36 16.61 -13.38
CA ALA A 672 -11.49 16.54 -11.93
C ALA A 672 -11.64 15.09 -11.44
N VAL A 673 -11.10 14.81 -10.25
CA VAL A 673 -11.45 13.65 -9.43
C VAL A 673 -11.98 14.07 -8.07
N LYS A 674 -12.85 13.25 -7.50
CA LYS A 674 -13.53 13.45 -6.23
C LYS A 674 -13.29 12.26 -5.30
N GLN A 675 -12.95 12.51 -4.03
CA GLN A 675 -12.76 11.48 -3.01
C GLN A 675 -13.41 11.89 -1.69
N ARG A 676 -13.92 10.93 -0.90
CA ARG A 676 -14.28 11.20 0.51
C ARG A 676 -13.08 11.75 1.28
N LEU A 677 -13.31 12.59 2.28
CA LEU A 677 -12.26 13.00 3.21
C LEU A 677 -11.54 11.79 3.82
N ASP A 678 -10.21 11.86 3.84
CA ASP A 678 -9.26 10.82 4.28
C ASP A 678 -9.30 9.49 3.47
N GLY A 679 -10.02 9.44 2.34
CA GLY A 679 -10.35 8.20 1.63
C GLY A 679 -9.21 7.43 0.95
N PHE A 680 -7.99 7.97 0.92
CA PHE A 680 -6.86 7.50 0.10
C PHE A 680 -6.51 6.03 0.29
N VAL A 681 -6.45 5.58 1.55
CA VAL A 681 -6.09 4.22 1.95
C VAL A 681 -6.98 3.81 3.12
N SER A 682 -7.39 2.55 3.15
CA SER A 682 -8.11 1.97 4.27
C SER A 682 -7.52 0.63 4.68
N ALA A 683 -7.64 0.30 5.97
CA ALA A 683 -7.48 -1.05 6.48
C ALA A 683 -8.80 -1.81 6.27
N ASP A 684 -8.81 -2.75 5.33
CA ASP A 684 -10.00 -3.43 4.82
C ASP A 684 -10.15 -4.82 5.47
N ALA A 685 -11.28 -5.06 6.12
CA ALA A 685 -11.70 -6.38 6.61
C ALA A 685 -12.77 -7.00 5.70
N ALA A 686 -12.52 -8.23 5.24
CA ALA A 686 -13.45 -8.97 4.40
C ALA A 686 -14.74 -9.38 5.15
N TYR A 687 -15.72 -9.94 4.44
CA TYR A 687 -16.97 -10.45 5.05
C TYR A 687 -16.74 -11.60 6.04
N THR A 688 -15.62 -12.31 5.93
CA THR A 688 -15.17 -13.33 6.90
C THR A 688 -14.71 -12.74 8.24
N GLY A 689 -14.57 -11.42 8.33
CA GLY A 689 -14.04 -10.71 9.49
C GLY A 689 -12.51 -10.55 9.45
N GLY A 690 -12.03 -9.61 10.26
CA GLY A 690 -10.62 -9.32 10.46
C GLY A 690 -10.37 -8.53 11.76
N GLU A 691 -9.13 -8.58 12.26
CA GLU A 691 -8.66 -7.90 13.46
C GLU A 691 -7.38 -7.11 13.16
N LEU A 692 -7.21 -5.94 13.79
CA LEU A 692 -6.03 -5.08 13.71
C LEU A 692 -5.68 -4.55 15.10
N LEU A 693 -4.42 -4.65 15.52
CA LEU A 693 -3.91 -4.01 16.73
C LEU A 693 -2.86 -2.94 16.39
N THR A 694 -3.00 -1.77 17.02
CA THR A 694 -1.97 -0.72 17.01
C THR A 694 -0.77 -1.06 17.92
N PRO A 695 0.42 -0.50 17.64
CA PRO A 695 1.46 -0.35 18.66
C PRO A 695 0.94 0.47 19.87
N PRO A 696 1.68 0.57 20.99
CA PRO A 696 1.28 1.44 22.09
C PRO A 696 1.21 2.89 21.60
N LEU A 697 0.16 3.60 21.99
CA LEU A 697 -0.13 4.98 21.63
C LEU A 697 -0.23 5.84 22.89
N THR A 698 0.19 7.10 22.82
CA THR A 698 -0.16 8.13 23.81
C THR A 698 -0.92 9.25 23.12
N PHE A 699 -2.03 9.65 23.71
CA PHE A 699 -2.99 10.57 23.10
C PHE A 699 -3.42 11.68 24.06
N THR A 700 -4.09 12.69 23.51
CA THR A 700 -4.78 13.74 24.24
C THR A 700 -6.19 13.89 23.67
N GLY A 701 -7.20 14.07 24.50
CA GLY A 701 -8.59 14.10 24.10
C GLY A 701 -9.47 13.31 25.07
N GLY A 702 -10.79 13.49 24.97
CA GLY A 702 -11.80 12.82 25.78
C GLY A 702 -12.64 11.80 25.03
N ARG A 703 -12.61 11.74 23.69
CA ARG A 703 -13.40 10.79 22.89
C ARG A 703 -12.57 10.16 21.77
N LEU A 704 -12.71 8.86 21.56
CA LEU A 704 -12.17 8.17 20.37
C LEU A 704 -13.20 8.25 19.23
N VAL A 705 -12.79 8.75 18.07
CA VAL A 705 -13.61 8.79 16.85
C VAL A 705 -12.92 8.09 15.67
N LEU A 706 -13.71 7.49 14.79
CA LEU A 706 -13.24 6.75 13.61
C LEU A 706 -13.77 7.34 12.30
N ASN A 707 -12.94 7.32 11.25
CA ASN A 707 -13.38 7.45 9.86
C ASN A 707 -13.44 6.03 9.25
N LEU A 708 -14.64 5.55 8.93
CA LEU A 708 -14.86 4.18 8.45
C LEU A 708 -16.03 4.07 7.46
N ASP A 709 -16.13 2.92 6.80
CA ASP A 709 -17.24 2.52 5.94
C ASP A 709 -17.54 1.03 6.12
N THR A 710 -18.72 0.67 6.62
CA THR A 710 -19.17 -0.73 6.68
C THR A 710 -20.25 -0.98 5.62
N SER A 711 -20.21 -2.17 5.02
CA SER A 711 -21.39 -2.67 4.31
C SER A 711 -22.59 -2.80 5.27
N ALA A 712 -23.81 -2.94 4.73
CA ALA A 712 -25.03 -3.07 5.53
C ALA A 712 -25.05 -4.27 6.51
N MET A 713 -24.21 -5.30 6.27
CA MET A 713 -24.02 -6.46 7.13
C MET A 713 -22.64 -6.47 7.82
N GLY A 714 -21.83 -5.43 7.58
CA GLY A 714 -20.54 -5.22 8.21
C GLY A 714 -20.66 -4.51 9.55
N CYS A 715 -19.57 -4.52 10.31
CA CYS A 715 -19.46 -3.82 11.59
C CYS A 715 -18.00 -3.51 11.93
N CYS A 716 -17.80 -2.61 12.90
CA CYS A 716 -16.54 -2.38 13.58
C CYS A 716 -16.78 -2.25 15.09
N GLN A 717 -15.92 -2.85 15.90
CA GLN A 717 -15.84 -2.71 17.35
C GLN A 717 -14.39 -2.41 17.75
N VAL A 718 -14.18 -1.70 18.85
CA VAL A 718 -12.83 -1.34 19.34
C VAL A 718 -12.67 -1.72 20.81
N GLY A 719 -11.60 -2.44 21.13
CA GLY A 719 -11.11 -2.54 22.51
C GLY A 719 -9.97 -1.56 22.76
N ILE A 720 -9.89 -1.01 23.97
CA ILE A 720 -8.70 -0.31 24.45
C ILE A 720 -7.97 -1.22 25.43
N LEU A 721 -6.72 -1.55 25.10
CA LEU A 721 -5.84 -2.38 25.91
C LEU A 721 -4.75 -1.51 26.59
N ASP A 722 -4.15 -2.02 27.64
CA ASP A 722 -2.95 -1.45 28.24
C ASP A 722 -1.71 -1.64 27.33
N ALA A 723 -0.53 -1.20 27.78
CA ALA A 723 0.71 -1.42 27.04
C ALA A 723 1.11 -2.90 26.90
N SER A 724 0.73 -3.74 27.87
CA SER A 724 0.99 -5.19 27.91
C SER A 724 0.14 -5.97 26.89
N GLY A 725 -1.02 -5.43 26.53
CA GLY A 725 -2.01 -6.06 25.66
C GLY A 725 -3.22 -6.65 26.40
N ASP A 726 -3.39 -6.34 27.70
CA ASP A 726 -4.54 -6.77 28.49
C ASP A 726 -5.66 -5.71 28.39
N ALA A 727 -6.93 -6.12 28.33
CA ALA A 727 -8.05 -5.21 28.14
C ALA A 727 -8.26 -4.29 29.36
N LEU A 728 -8.51 -2.99 29.11
CA LEU A 728 -8.84 -2.06 30.20
C LEU A 728 -10.30 -2.24 30.65
N GLU A 729 -10.51 -2.20 31.96
CA GLU A 729 -11.84 -2.34 32.57
C GLU A 729 -12.85 -1.34 31.97
N GLY A 730 -13.97 -1.85 31.48
CA GLY A 730 -14.99 -1.05 30.78
C GLY A 730 -14.74 -0.76 29.30
N PHE A 731 -13.55 -1.06 28.76
CA PHE A 731 -13.16 -0.77 27.37
C PHE A 731 -12.83 -2.02 26.54
N GLY A 732 -13.34 -3.20 26.93
CA GLY A 732 -13.19 -4.44 26.17
C GLY A 732 -13.85 -4.37 24.78
N THR A 733 -13.31 -5.06 23.77
CA THR A 733 -13.88 -5.07 22.40
C THR A 733 -15.30 -5.65 22.37
N ASP A 734 -15.58 -6.62 23.23
CA ASP A 734 -16.89 -7.24 23.44
C ASP A 734 -17.90 -6.34 24.19
N LEU A 735 -17.41 -5.32 24.88
CA LEU A 735 -18.22 -4.27 25.52
C LEU A 735 -18.46 -3.06 24.60
N CYS A 736 -17.74 -2.98 23.47
CA CYS A 736 -17.92 -1.92 22.48
C CYS A 736 -19.24 -2.10 21.74
N ASP A 737 -20.01 -1.02 21.60
CA ASP A 737 -21.21 -1.01 20.77
C ASP A 737 -20.81 -1.22 19.29
N GLU A 738 -21.51 -2.09 18.55
CA GLU A 738 -21.20 -2.32 17.13
C GLU A 738 -21.45 -1.05 16.30
N ILE A 739 -20.41 -0.60 15.58
CA ILE A 739 -20.51 0.51 14.64
C ILE A 739 -20.90 -0.03 13.26
N HIS A 740 -22.03 0.44 12.74
CA HIS A 740 -22.52 0.14 11.39
C HIS A 740 -22.75 1.43 10.61
N GLY A 741 -22.26 1.49 9.37
CA GLY A 741 -22.49 2.60 8.44
C GLY A 741 -21.21 3.26 7.94
N ASN A 742 -21.39 4.38 7.26
CA ASN A 742 -20.33 5.15 6.62
C ASN A 742 -20.20 6.52 7.29
N TYR A 743 -19.04 6.81 7.87
CA TYR A 743 -18.80 7.99 8.69
C TYR A 743 -17.40 8.57 8.48
N LEU A 744 -17.29 9.90 8.45
CA LEU A 744 -16.00 10.61 8.49
C LEU A 744 -15.47 10.81 9.92
N ALA A 745 -16.36 10.84 10.91
CA ALA A 745 -16.07 10.88 12.34
C ALA A 745 -17.24 10.25 13.10
N LYS A 746 -17.03 9.04 13.63
CA LYS A 746 -17.99 8.32 14.47
C LYS A 746 -17.39 8.09 15.85
N PRO A 747 -17.96 8.67 16.92
CA PRO A 747 -17.59 8.32 18.28
C PRO A 747 -17.76 6.82 18.55
N VAL A 748 -16.74 6.23 19.14
CA VAL A 748 -16.75 4.87 19.68
C VAL A 748 -17.38 4.91 21.07
N SER A 749 -18.21 3.92 21.40
CA SER A 749 -18.82 3.81 22.72
C SER A 749 -18.79 2.38 23.26
N TRP A 750 -18.74 2.29 24.59
CA TRP A 750 -18.83 1.04 25.35
C TRP A 750 -20.04 1.14 26.28
N GLY A 751 -21.09 0.37 25.98
CA GLY A 751 -22.38 0.49 26.66
C GLY A 751 -22.98 1.90 26.62
N GLY A 752 -22.77 2.62 25.51
CA GLY A 752 -23.18 4.02 25.32
C GLY A 752 -22.24 5.08 25.90
N ASN A 753 -21.19 4.72 26.67
CA ASN A 753 -20.20 5.67 27.15
C ASN A 753 -19.11 5.93 26.10
N THR A 754 -18.83 7.21 25.79
CA THR A 754 -17.80 7.63 24.82
C THR A 754 -16.54 8.21 25.47
N ASP A 755 -16.52 8.37 26.81
CA ASP A 755 -15.44 9.04 27.53
C ASP A 755 -14.20 8.15 27.70
N VAL A 756 -13.07 8.61 27.17
CA VAL A 756 -11.73 8.03 27.32
C VAL A 756 -10.74 9.00 27.99
N SER A 757 -11.21 10.13 28.53
CA SER A 757 -10.37 11.17 29.14
C SER A 757 -9.51 10.65 30.29
N THR A 758 -10.01 9.69 31.06
CA THR A 758 -9.30 9.02 32.15
C THR A 758 -8.09 8.19 31.68
N LEU A 759 -7.99 7.91 30.38
CA LEU A 759 -6.89 7.20 29.72
C LEU A 759 -5.90 8.12 29.02
N ALA A 760 -6.20 9.43 28.89
CA ALA A 760 -5.33 10.38 28.20
C ALA A 760 -3.92 10.43 28.81
N GLY A 761 -2.90 10.55 27.95
CA GLY A 761 -1.49 10.51 28.34
C GLY A 761 -0.96 9.13 28.79
N LYS A 762 -1.81 8.13 29.05
CA LYS A 762 -1.36 6.76 29.35
C LYS A 762 -1.07 6.00 28.05
N PRO A 763 -0.05 5.11 28.03
CA PRO A 763 0.16 4.21 26.91
C PRO A 763 -0.99 3.20 26.79
N VAL A 764 -1.69 3.21 25.67
CA VAL A 764 -2.81 2.30 25.36
C VAL A 764 -2.64 1.68 23.96
N ARG A 765 -3.36 0.60 23.67
CA ARG A 765 -3.44 0.00 22.34
C ARG A 765 -4.89 -0.04 21.88
N LEU A 766 -5.13 0.18 20.58
CA LEU A 766 -6.45 0.01 19.99
C LEU A 766 -6.52 -1.34 19.29
N HIS A 767 -7.51 -2.15 19.66
CA HIS A 767 -7.84 -3.42 19.03
C HIS A 767 -9.13 -3.28 18.23
N PHE A 768 -9.03 -3.22 16.91
CA PHE A 768 -10.17 -3.14 16.01
C PHE A 768 -10.60 -4.55 15.61
N ALA A 769 -11.86 -4.92 15.89
CA ALA A 769 -12.51 -6.10 15.34
C ALA A 769 -13.52 -5.65 14.28
N MET A 770 -13.38 -6.17 13.06
CA MET A 770 -14.07 -5.63 11.88
C MET A 770 -14.66 -6.75 11.01
N ARG A 771 -15.74 -6.45 10.29
CA ARG A 771 -16.33 -7.34 9.27
C ARG A 771 -16.88 -6.52 8.13
N ALA A 772 -16.53 -6.86 6.88
CA ALA A 772 -16.99 -6.18 5.67
C ALA A 772 -16.96 -4.64 5.82
N ALA A 773 -15.80 -4.14 6.23
CA ALA A 773 -15.58 -2.78 6.67
C ALA A 773 -14.20 -2.25 6.22
N LYS A 774 -14.14 -0.95 5.94
CA LYS A 774 -12.94 -0.19 5.62
C LYS A 774 -12.70 0.82 6.74
N LEU A 775 -11.51 0.80 7.35
CA LEU A 775 -11.10 1.77 8.38
C LEU A 775 -10.06 2.72 7.79
N TYR A 776 -10.40 3.99 7.62
CA TYR A 776 -9.53 5.01 7.01
C TYR A 776 -8.64 5.71 8.03
N ALA A 777 -9.22 6.04 9.20
CA ALA A 777 -8.52 6.79 10.24
C ALA A 777 -9.12 6.59 11.63
N PHE A 778 -8.32 6.91 12.65
CA PHE A 778 -8.77 7.11 14.02
C PHE A 778 -8.27 8.46 14.57
N GLN A 779 -8.95 9.01 15.56
CA GLN A 779 -8.57 10.26 16.22
C GLN A 779 -9.07 10.29 17.66
N PHE A 780 -8.30 10.90 18.56
CA PHE A 780 -8.78 11.27 19.89
C PHE A 780 -9.12 12.77 19.87
N GLU A 781 -10.39 13.12 20.07
CA GLU A 781 -10.86 14.51 20.01
C GLU A 781 -11.02 15.11 21.41
N GLY A 782 -10.98 16.45 21.49
CA GLY A 782 -11.40 17.18 22.69
C GLY A 782 -12.91 17.07 22.95
N GLU A 783 -13.41 17.79 23.95
CA GLU A 783 -14.86 17.87 24.22
C GLU A 783 -15.65 18.60 23.13
#